data_AF-A0A485KVQ0-F1
#
_entry.id   AF-A0A485KVQ0-F1
#
_cell.length_a   1.000
_cell.length_b   1.000
_cell.length_c   1.000
_cell.angle_alpha   90.00
_cell.angle_beta   90.00
_cell.angle_gamma   90.00
#
_symmetry.space_group_name_H-M   'P 1'
#
loop_
_entity.id
_entity.type
_entity.pdbx_description
1 polymer ?
#
loop_
_entity_poly.entity_id
_entity_poly.type
_entity_poly.pdbx_seq_one_letter_code
_entity_poly.pdbx_strand_id
1 'polypeptide(L)'
;MQQPPPQFERRTSSASTSSVRARRRTISSSPRMLSLAAKPVAVFCWGWGGNGQLGTNDRESRIKPQIVYALLEKTSIAQLACGSRFTIALSTTGSVFAWGKNDYGQLGVGHHLETQLEPRLVDALSDIGITRIATRGSHVLAVSEDGAVYSWGRGDEGQLGHDTRESLHFPKRIPDLHQIVAVACGRAHSVALSYHGAVYTWGSGEDGALGMLDLDAALSPIPLPISTSFVAITCGSRHTLALSRDGRVFSWGWNLYGQLGLGHLDTVRFPTEIPTFIGLKVSQIVSGFRHNFAVLPQSATNSDVYGWGWNEHGQLGDVDSADSVVLRPQRIKSLTDVAVTSLAAGGRHSVCSIHPHGSFAWGRGTDGELGTGSVNSKQTATCILHQRTVFQVACGWAHSAALVQEEAAPPSAAISFKWVTSGDVDAFSGMLVQSLLQLMIISTLLPTHCAVAATAVLPAAAATTVLGNLFFLFQGVSLGQKERRHDVTGIPHGINTVLVFAYTLSIMQPEYQLTGSAEKAHEVGIFAAIATGALQMLLLPLMPLLQASVPKAALLSSVSGIALTFLSMGFAFEIWENPLIALGPLLLFLVSYGAGVKLPMHVPTGLGALLLGTTLALVLYYTGTPTNFVPFSTPYVFELQFLSVDPSLVFRALTSGAGFKYLSIIIPMVLVNVMSAIANLETAAAVGDKYDPMLCVLGDSIVTILGACLGNPFPTGIYIGQPIYKAMGARVGYLGLNAVAVLLLSALNAVPWIIGTIPIASGVGFLLWIGMVITSSSFERRAHDSNHGVAVVLGMVPALAAWAFQLLQTGLAAVHPSSNMTATLDLLAAAGMHPQGMVALSQGYLLTAIVLASTMVHILERDFIYAAAWMVLAAILSGTGVIHAFVIEGDAIQPAFGWFPTAWSVQFCVVYLGMAAMLTTFHLGEEEYKYTAAHAMKRLKACFHAAKKKVPPTHLPTTAAATGAAGGETQHLLRTQSTVAEME
;
A
#
# COMPACT_ATOMS: atom_id res chain seq x y z
N MET A 1 30.60 11.75 -90.14
CA MET A 1 30.79 10.29 -89.94
C MET A 1 30.01 9.93 -88.68
N GLN A 2 28.81 9.36 -88.79
CA GLN A 2 28.56 7.91 -88.96
C GLN A 2 29.33 7.13 -87.87
N GLN A 3 28.74 6.34 -86.97
CA GLN A 3 27.49 5.58 -86.99
C GLN A 3 27.21 5.04 -85.55
N PRO A 4 25.95 4.68 -85.22
CA PRO A 4 25.58 3.81 -84.08
C PRO A 4 25.41 2.33 -84.55
N PRO A 5 24.77 1.45 -83.75
CA PRO A 5 25.18 0.70 -82.54
C PRO A 5 25.41 -0.82 -82.88
N PRO A 6 25.63 -1.77 -81.93
CA PRO A 6 24.49 -2.54 -81.35
C PRO A 6 24.74 -3.23 -79.98
N GLN A 7 23.68 -3.91 -79.49
CA GLN A 7 23.60 -4.84 -78.36
C GLN A 7 24.47 -6.10 -78.53
N PHE A 8 24.91 -6.75 -77.43
CA PHE A 8 24.97 -8.22 -77.33
C PHE A 8 25.06 -8.76 -75.89
N GLU A 9 24.47 -9.94 -75.73
CA GLU A 9 24.24 -10.79 -74.57
C GLU A 9 25.39 -11.80 -74.24
N ARG A 10 25.38 -12.31 -73.00
CA ARG A 10 25.58 -13.73 -72.55
C ARG A 10 26.96 -14.39 -72.29
N ARG A 11 26.99 -14.99 -71.07
CA ARG A 11 27.36 -16.39 -70.63
C ARG A 11 28.82 -16.87 -70.78
N THR A 12 29.35 -17.68 -69.86
CA THR A 12 29.06 -19.12 -69.57
C THR A 12 29.76 -19.53 -68.25
N SER A 13 29.44 -20.60 -67.49
CA SER A 13 29.37 -22.05 -67.79
C SER A 13 28.96 -22.79 -66.47
N SER A 14 28.49 -24.04 -66.35
CA SER A 14 28.25 -25.24 -67.18
C SER A 14 27.32 -26.22 -66.40
N ALA A 15 26.27 -26.77 -67.03
CA ALA A 15 25.97 -28.21 -67.29
C ALA A 15 26.16 -29.21 -66.11
N SER A 16 25.24 -30.15 -65.77
CA SER A 16 24.44 -31.04 -66.62
C SER A 16 23.32 -31.82 -65.87
N THR A 17 22.31 -32.19 -66.65
CA THR A 17 21.21 -33.20 -66.60
C THR A 17 21.51 -34.53 -65.89
N SER A 18 20.61 -35.39 -65.39
CA SER A 18 19.17 -35.67 -65.60
C SER A 18 18.59 -36.61 -64.52
N SER A 19 17.26 -36.55 -64.37
CA SER A 19 16.26 -37.31 -63.60
C SER A 19 16.41 -38.83 -63.40
N VAL A 20 15.90 -39.37 -62.27
CA VAL A 20 14.87 -40.46 -62.17
C VAL A 20 14.17 -40.40 -60.78
N ARG A 21 12.88 -40.77 -60.78
CA ARG A 21 11.80 -40.63 -59.79
C ARG A 21 11.85 -41.61 -58.61
N ALA A 22 11.31 -41.13 -57.47
CA ALA A 22 10.58 -41.85 -56.41
C ALA A 22 11.33 -42.69 -55.35
N ARG A 23 11.40 -42.15 -54.13
CA ARG A 23 11.10 -42.88 -52.88
C ARG A 23 10.50 -41.95 -51.83
N ARG A 24 9.29 -42.30 -51.38
CA ARG A 24 8.59 -41.75 -50.21
C ARG A 24 9.52 -41.72 -48.99
N ARG A 25 9.67 -40.55 -48.37
CA ARG A 25 9.84 -40.41 -46.93
C ARG A 25 8.95 -39.26 -46.45
N THR A 26 7.90 -39.64 -45.74
CA THR A 26 7.03 -38.77 -44.95
C THR A 26 7.86 -38.11 -43.86
N ILE A 27 8.02 -36.78 -43.93
CA ILE A 27 8.36 -35.96 -42.77
C ILE A 27 7.32 -34.84 -42.72
N SER A 28 6.49 -34.91 -41.69
CA SER A 28 5.55 -33.89 -41.28
C SER A 28 6.29 -32.58 -40.95
N SER A 29 6.07 -31.52 -41.73
CA SER A 29 6.44 -30.16 -41.37
C SER A 29 5.16 -29.30 -41.32
N SER A 30 4.64 -29.11 -40.11
CA SER A 30 3.65 -28.08 -39.79
C SER A 30 4.22 -26.70 -40.14
N PRO A 31 3.41 -25.74 -40.65
CA PRO A 31 3.87 -24.39 -40.90
C PRO A 31 4.16 -23.72 -39.55
N ARG A 32 5.42 -23.33 -39.32
CA ARG A 32 5.74 -22.38 -38.24
C ARG A 32 5.10 -21.04 -38.61
N MET A 33 3.97 -20.73 -37.99
CA MET A 33 3.55 -19.34 -37.82
C MET A 33 4.68 -18.63 -37.07
N LEU A 34 5.39 -17.75 -37.76
CA LEU A 34 6.13 -16.67 -37.13
C LEU A 34 5.10 -15.73 -36.50
N SER A 35 4.72 -15.97 -35.25
CA SER A 35 4.05 -14.94 -34.46
C SER A 35 5.08 -13.83 -34.22
N LEU A 36 4.94 -12.70 -34.90
CA LEU A 36 5.60 -11.47 -34.51
C LEU A 36 5.13 -11.16 -33.08
N ALA A 37 5.96 -11.45 -32.08
CA ALA A 37 5.64 -11.13 -30.69
C ALA A 37 5.56 -9.61 -30.57
N ALA A 38 4.34 -9.06 -30.52
CA ALA A 38 4.10 -7.65 -30.23
C ALA A 38 4.70 -7.35 -28.85
N LYS A 39 5.64 -6.37 -28.80
CA LYS A 39 6.28 -5.94 -27.54
C LYS A 39 5.21 -5.43 -26.56
N PRO A 40 5.35 -5.67 -25.25
CA PRO A 40 4.37 -5.22 -24.27
C PRO A 40 4.27 -3.69 -24.24
N VAL A 41 3.05 -3.18 -24.26
CA VAL A 41 2.72 -1.75 -24.16
C VAL A 41 2.24 -1.49 -22.74
N ALA A 42 2.89 -0.58 -22.03
CA ALA A 42 2.52 -0.18 -20.68
C ALA A 42 1.63 1.07 -20.70
N VAL A 43 0.60 1.07 -19.84
CA VAL A 43 -0.27 2.24 -19.62
C VAL A 43 0.29 3.03 -18.43
N PHE A 44 0.59 4.31 -18.67
CA PHE A 44 0.94 5.27 -17.64
C PHE A 44 -0.23 6.23 -17.40
N CYS A 45 -0.54 6.52 -16.14
CA CYS A 45 -1.53 7.53 -15.74
C CYS A 45 -0.93 8.48 -14.68
N TRP A 46 -1.30 9.76 -14.73
CA TRP A 46 -0.92 10.77 -13.74
C TRP A 46 -1.92 11.94 -13.69
N GLY A 47 -1.76 12.80 -12.69
CA GLY A 47 -2.64 13.93 -12.38
C GLY A 47 -3.55 13.65 -11.20
N TRP A 48 -4.71 14.30 -11.20
CA TRP A 48 -5.69 14.16 -10.14
C TRP A 48 -6.25 12.73 -10.09
N GLY A 49 -6.30 12.13 -8.89
CA GLY A 49 -6.74 10.74 -8.68
C GLY A 49 -7.97 10.55 -7.80
N GLY A 50 -8.60 11.64 -7.33
CA GLY A 50 -9.66 11.56 -6.31
C GLY A 50 -10.91 10.72 -6.66
N ASN A 51 -11.17 10.44 -7.94
CA ASN A 51 -12.23 9.53 -8.39
C ASN A 51 -11.67 8.24 -9.01
N GLY A 52 -10.45 7.82 -8.69
CA GLY A 52 -9.88 6.57 -9.18
C GLY A 52 -9.53 6.53 -10.67
N GLN A 53 -9.60 7.65 -11.40
CA GLN A 53 -9.32 7.72 -12.85
C GLN A 53 -7.88 7.34 -13.25
N LEU A 54 -6.98 7.19 -12.28
CA LEU A 54 -5.62 6.72 -12.50
C LEU A 54 -5.51 5.19 -12.55
N GLY A 55 -6.49 4.46 -12.01
CA GLY A 55 -6.52 3.00 -12.10
C GLY A 55 -5.52 2.27 -11.19
N THR A 56 -4.98 2.95 -10.17
CA THR A 56 -3.92 2.44 -9.28
C THR A 56 -4.44 1.77 -8.00
N ASN A 57 -5.75 1.50 -7.93
CA ASN A 57 -6.43 0.97 -6.75
C ASN A 57 -6.38 1.90 -5.52
N ASP A 58 -6.24 3.19 -5.76
CA ASP A 58 -6.23 4.22 -4.73
C ASP A 58 -6.90 5.50 -5.27
N ARG A 59 -7.07 6.49 -4.39
CA ARG A 59 -7.64 7.82 -4.74
C ARG A 59 -6.59 8.94 -4.69
N GLU A 60 -5.32 8.57 -4.60
CA GLU A 60 -4.22 9.53 -4.47
C GLU A 60 -3.91 10.19 -5.81
N SER A 61 -3.57 11.48 -5.77
CA SER A 61 -3.12 12.16 -6.98
C SER A 61 -1.65 11.87 -7.24
N ARG A 62 -1.26 11.79 -8.52
CA ARG A 62 0.10 11.44 -8.94
C ARG A 62 0.71 12.57 -9.74
N ILE A 63 1.73 13.20 -9.20
CA ILE A 63 2.45 14.30 -9.87
C ILE A 63 3.51 13.81 -10.88
N LYS A 64 3.71 12.49 -11.01
CA LYS A 64 4.60 11.83 -11.96
C LYS A 64 3.87 10.67 -12.65
N PRO A 65 4.19 10.33 -13.91
CA PRO A 65 3.66 9.15 -14.60
C PRO A 65 3.82 7.87 -13.78
N GLN A 66 2.72 7.20 -13.47
CA GLN A 66 2.69 5.90 -12.77
C GLN A 66 2.12 4.81 -13.67
N ILE A 67 2.68 3.60 -13.57
CA ILE A 67 2.21 2.43 -14.32
C ILE A 67 0.89 1.92 -13.73
N VAL A 68 -0.06 1.60 -14.60
CA VAL A 68 -1.32 0.91 -14.24
C VAL A 68 -1.08 -0.60 -14.31
N TYR A 69 -0.59 -1.18 -13.20
CA TYR A 69 -0.18 -2.60 -13.14
C TYR A 69 -1.28 -3.59 -13.52
N ALA A 70 -2.55 -3.26 -13.25
CA ALA A 70 -3.69 -4.12 -13.57
C ALA A 70 -3.79 -4.47 -15.07
N LEU A 71 -3.28 -3.61 -15.96
CA LEU A 71 -3.29 -3.80 -17.42
C LEU A 71 -1.97 -4.39 -17.96
N LEU A 72 -0.88 -4.35 -17.19
CA LEU A 72 0.48 -4.66 -17.67
C LEU A 72 0.67 -6.15 -18.01
N GLU A 73 0.08 -7.06 -17.23
CA GLU A 73 0.31 -8.51 -17.36
C GLU A 73 -0.79 -9.23 -18.15
N LYS A 74 -1.96 -8.60 -18.36
CA LYS A 74 -3.18 -9.28 -18.81
C LYS A 74 -3.57 -8.99 -20.26
N THR A 75 -3.21 -7.82 -20.81
CA THR A 75 -3.74 -7.36 -22.10
C THR A 75 -2.86 -6.30 -22.77
N SER A 76 -2.66 -6.40 -24.09
CA SER A 76 -2.07 -5.31 -24.87
C SER A 76 -3.12 -4.25 -25.20
N ILE A 77 -2.81 -2.97 -24.95
CA ILE A 77 -3.71 -1.82 -25.17
C ILE A 77 -3.34 -1.12 -26.48
N ALA A 78 -4.35 -0.93 -27.34
CA ALA A 78 -4.25 -0.28 -28.64
C ALA A 78 -4.59 1.22 -28.59
N GLN A 79 -5.56 1.62 -27.76
CA GLN A 79 -6.01 3.01 -27.68
C GLN A 79 -6.39 3.40 -26.24
N LEU A 80 -6.10 4.63 -25.85
CA LEU A 80 -6.60 5.28 -24.63
C LEU A 80 -7.50 6.47 -24.96
N ALA A 81 -8.51 6.68 -24.13
CA ALA A 81 -9.34 7.88 -24.14
C ALA A 81 -9.68 8.31 -22.70
N CYS A 82 -9.40 9.58 -22.39
CA CYS A 82 -9.61 10.14 -21.06
C CYS A 82 -10.82 11.07 -21.07
N GLY A 83 -11.80 10.78 -20.21
CA GLY A 83 -12.96 11.64 -20.00
C GLY A 83 -12.70 12.73 -18.95
N SER A 84 -13.77 13.32 -18.43
CA SER A 84 -13.66 14.34 -17.38
C SER A 84 -13.00 13.82 -16.10
N ARG A 85 -13.43 12.65 -15.61
CA ARG A 85 -12.99 12.06 -14.33
C ARG A 85 -12.92 10.52 -14.38
N PHE A 86 -12.70 9.97 -15.57
CA PHE A 86 -12.62 8.54 -15.82
C PHE A 86 -11.76 8.29 -17.07
N THR A 87 -11.28 7.06 -17.21
CA THR A 87 -10.40 6.64 -18.30
C THR A 87 -10.94 5.38 -18.94
N ILE A 88 -10.81 5.27 -20.25
CA ILE A 88 -11.15 4.07 -21.04
C ILE A 88 -9.93 3.63 -21.83
N ALA A 89 -9.69 2.33 -21.83
CA ALA A 89 -8.68 1.67 -22.64
C ALA A 89 -9.31 0.63 -23.56
N LEU A 90 -8.83 0.59 -24.80
CA LEU A 90 -9.20 -0.40 -25.80
C LEU A 90 -8.02 -1.36 -26.01
N SER A 91 -8.26 -2.66 -25.85
CA SER A 91 -7.27 -3.70 -26.14
C SER A 91 -7.08 -3.90 -27.65
N THR A 92 -5.92 -4.40 -28.06
CA THR A 92 -5.67 -4.91 -29.42
C THR A 92 -6.61 -6.05 -29.83
N THR A 93 -7.27 -6.70 -28.86
CA THR A 93 -8.26 -7.76 -29.08
C THR A 93 -9.70 -7.25 -29.23
N GLY A 94 -9.92 -5.93 -29.10
CA GLY A 94 -11.24 -5.32 -29.17
C GLY A 94 -11.98 -5.21 -27.84
N SER A 95 -11.41 -5.73 -26.74
CA SER A 95 -11.99 -5.58 -25.39
C SER A 95 -11.85 -4.15 -24.85
N VAL A 96 -12.89 -3.64 -24.19
CA VAL A 96 -12.94 -2.29 -23.61
C VAL A 96 -12.83 -2.35 -22.08
N PHE A 97 -11.89 -1.60 -21.51
CA PHE A 97 -11.72 -1.44 -20.06
C PHE A 97 -12.03 -0.01 -19.66
N ALA A 98 -12.71 0.18 -18.53
CA ALA A 98 -13.07 1.49 -18.01
C ALA A 98 -12.84 1.57 -16.50
N TRP A 99 -12.38 2.72 -16.01
CA TRP A 99 -12.22 3.00 -14.59
C TRP A 99 -12.35 4.48 -14.28
N GLY A 100 -12.64 4.79 -13.01
CA GLY A 100 -12.82 6.13 -12.50
C GLY A 100 -14.25 6.41 -12.04
N LYS A 101 -14.69 7.66 -12.19
CA LYS A 101 -16.03 8.13 -11.80
C LYS A 101 -17.13 7.46 -12.62
N ASN A 102 -18.27 7.10 -12.00
CA ASN A 102 -19.38 6.39 -12.67
C ASN A 102 -20.81 6.91 -12.38
N ASP A 103 -20.98 8.14 -11.88
CA ASP A 103 -22.30 8.68 -11.47
C ASP A 103 -23.39 8.66 -12.56
N TYR A 104 -23.02 8.67 -13.84
CA TYR A 104 -23.94 8.65 -14.99
C TYR A 104 -23.85 7.33 -15.77
N GLY A 105 -23.19 6.30 -15.22
CA GLY A 105 -22.94 5.04 -15.91
C GLY A 105 -21.88 5.13 -17.03
N GLN A 106 -21.04 6.17 -17.06
CA GLN A 106 -20.03 6.38 -18.11
C GLN A 106 -18.97 5.27 -18.21
N LEU A 107 -18.87 4.38 -17.22
CA LEU A 107 -18.01 3.19 -17.31
C LEU A 107 -18.66 2.03 -18.07
N GLY A 108 -19.99 2.03 -18.27
CA GLY A 108 -20.68 1.00 -19.05
C GLY A 108 -20.88 -0.36 -18.35
N VAL A 109 -20.62 -0.42 -17.03
CA VAL A 109 -20.66 -1.66 -16.23
C VAL A 109 -21.99 -1.92 -15.52
N GLY A 110 -23.05 -1.14 -15.82
CA GLY A 110 -24.41 -1.41 -15.35
C GLY A 110 -24.83 -0.86 -13.99
N HIS A 111 -23.90 -0.41 -13.15
CA HIS A 111 -24.19 0.17 -11.83
C HIS A 111 -24.00 1.69 -11.84
N HIS A 112 -24.83 2.44 -11.08
CA HIS A 112 -24.90 3.91 -11.16
C HIS A 112 -24.12 4.68 -10.07
N LEU A 113 -23.45 4.04 -9.11
CA LEU A 113 -22.91 4.77 -7.94
C LEU A 113 -21.55 4.26 -7.41
N GLU A 114 -20.88 3.36 -8.12
CA GLU A 114 -19.57 2.86 -7.70
C GLU A 114 -18.44 3.36 -8.61
N THR A 115 -17.66 4.29 -8.09
CA THR A 115 -16.35 4.66 -8.63
C THR A 115 -15.45 3.41 -8.69
N GLN A 116 -14.90 3.11 -9.86
CA GLN A 116 -13.99 1.98 -10.04
C GLN A 116 -12.55 2.48 -9.91
N LEU A 117 -11.80 1.97 -8.93
CA LEU A 117 -10.41 2.38 -8.67
C LEU A 117 -9.38 1.60 -9.51
N GLU A 118 -9.80 0.51 -10.14
CA GLU A 118 -9.00 -0.32 -11.03
C GLU A 118 -9.70 -0.49 -12.39
N PRO A 119 -8.93 -0.69 -13.49
CA PRO A 119 -9.46 -1.03 -14.81
C PRO A 119 -10.41 -2.24 -14.77
N ARG A 120 -11.68 -2.01 -15.12
CA ARG A 120 -12.71 -3.05 -15.19
C ARG A 120 -13.15 -3.29 -16.63
N LEU A 121 -13.31 -4.55 -17.01
CA LEU A 121 -13.85 -4.93 -18.32
C LEU A 121 -15.31 -4.48 -18.46
N VAL A 122 -15.66 -3.92 -19.62
CA VAL A 122 -17.04 -3.61 -19.99
C VAL A 122 -17.68 -4.86 -20.60
N ASP A 123 -18.23 -5.71 -19.74
CA ASP A 123 -18.74 -7.05 -20.12
C ASP A 123 -19.76 -7.00 -21.27
N ALA A 124 -20.56 -5.94 -21.36
CA ALA A 124 -21.55 -5.77 -22.44
C ALA A 124 -20.95 -5.62 -23.85
N LEU A 125 -19.65 -5.34 -23.97
CA LEU A 125 -18.92 -5.23 -25.24
C LEU A 125 -17.91 -6.37 -25.43
N SER A 126 -17.86 -7.38 -24.55
CA SER A 126 -16.85 -8.44 -24.63
C SER A 126 -16.90 -9.24 -25.93
N ASP A 127 -18.10 -9.41 -26.48
CA ASP A 127 -18.36 -10.22 -27.67
C ASP A 127 -18.37 -9.38 -28.97
N ILE A 128 -18.11 -8.08 -28.87
CA ILE A 128 -18.12 -7.13 -29.97
C ILE A 128 -16.69 -6.62 -30.17
N GLY A 129 -16.08 -6.90 -31.32
CA GLY A 129 -14.76 -6.38 -31.65
C GLY A 129 -14.81 -4.86 -31.81
N ILE A 130 -14.40 -4.10 -30.78
CA ILE A 130 -14.32 -2.63 -30.84
C ILE A 130 -13.00 -2.20 -31.49
N THR A 131 -13.07 -1.24 -32.41
CA THR A 131 -11.90 -0.73 -33.15
C THR A 131 -11.52 0.71 -32.77
N ARG A 132 -12.47 1.50 -32.27
CA ARG A 132 -12.27 2.89 -31.85
C ARG A 132 -13.11 3.22 -30.63
N ILE A 133 -12.54 4.05 -29.76
CA ILE A 133 -13.23 4.64 -28.61
C ILE A 133 -13.03 6.17 -28.60
N ALA A 134 -14.02 6.90 -28.12
CA ALA A 134 -13.93 8.34 -27.87
C ALA A 134 -14.69 8.73 -26.60
N THR A 135 -14.11 9.66 -25.84
CA THR A 135 -14.74 10.30 -24.68
C THR A 135 -14.10 11.67 -24.45
N ARG A 136 -14.84 12.58 -23.81
CA ARG A 136 -14.32 13.85 -23.27
C ARG A 136 -15.12 14.32 -22.07
N GLY A 137 -16.45 14.34 -22.21
CA GLY A 137 -17.39 14.73 -21.16
C GLY A 137 -17.65 13.61 -20.14
N SER A 138 -18.91 13.18 -20.07
CA SER A 138 -19.40 12.10 -19.22
C SER A 138 -20.19 11.04 -20.01
N HIS A 139 -19.91 10.94 -21.32
CA HIS A 139 -20.46 9.92 -22.22
C HIS A 139 -19.33 9.34 -23.06
N VAL A 140 -19.58 8.18 -23.66
CA VAL A 140 -18.60 7.42 -24.44
C VAL A 140 -19.25 6.98 -25.74
N LEU A 141 -18.46 7.02 -26.82
CA LEU A 141 -18.77 6.38 -28.09
C LEU A 141 -17.74 5.30 -28.39
N ALA A 142 -18.21 4.15 -28.87
CA ALA A 142 -17.37 3.07 -29.36
C ALA A 142 -17.82 2.64 -30.75
N VAL A 143 -16.87 2.29 -31.61
CA VAL A 143 -17.12 1.80 -32.97
C VAL A 143 -16.66 0.37 -33.07
N SER A 144 -17.53 -0.52 -33.55
CA SER A 144 -17.22 -1.93 -33.79
C SER A 144 -16.56 -2.16 -35.14
N GLU A 145 -16.02 -3.36 -35.37
CA GLU A 145 -15.38 -3.77 -36.63
C GLU A 145 -16.33 -3.70 -37.85
N ASP A 146 -17.63 -3.89 -37.66
CA ASP A 146 -18.66 -3.75 -38.69
C ASP A 146 -19.08 -2.29 -38.94
N GLY A 147 -18.47 -1.32 -38.25
CA GLY A 147 -18.77 0.10 -38.38
C GLY A 147 -20.07 0.54 -37.71
N ALA A 148 -20.63 -0.26 -36.79
CA ALA A 148 -21.72 0.17 -35.92
C ALA A 148 -21.20 1.03 -34.74
N VAL A 149 -22.04 1.93 -34.23
CA VAL A 149 -21.69 2.83 -33.13
C VAL A 149 -22.49 2.45 -31.88
N TYR A 150 -21.81 2.38 -30.74
CA TYR A 150 -22.37 2.17 -29.43
C TYR A 150 -22.15 3.41 -28.57
N SER A 151 -23.14 3.80 -27.77
CA SER A 151 -23.04 4.94 -26.85
C SER A 151 -23.57 4.59 -25.47
N TRP A 152 -23.01 5.23 -24.43
CA TRP A 152 -23.46 5.12 -23.04
C TRP A 152 -22.93 6.28 -22.18
N GLY A 153 -23.40 6.36 -20.94
CA GLY A 153 -23.10 7.40 -19.97
C GLY A 153 -24.23 8.43 -19.87
N ARG A 154 -23.85 9.69 -19.63
CA ARG A 154 -24.77 10.82 -19.50
C ARG A 154 -25.48 11.11 -20.83
N GLY A 155 -26.81 11.20 -20.83
CA GLY A 155 -27.64 11.42 -22.03
C GLY A 155 -28.64 12.57 -21.99
N ASP A 156 -28.58 13.44 -20.98
CA ASP A 156 -29.54 14.51 -20.71
C ASP A 156 -29.74 15.54 -21.84
N GLU A 157 -28.75 15.74 -22.70
CA GLU A 157 -28.79 16.64 -23.86
C GLU A 157 -29.01 15.88 -25.19
N GLY A 158 -29.32 14.57 -25.13
CA GLY A 158 -29.47 13.72 -26.32
C GLY A 158 -28.16 13.22 -26.91
N GLN A 159 -27.01 13.44 -26.24
CA GLN A 159 -25.67 13.09 -26.72
C GLN A 159 -25.43 11.58 -26.94
N LEU A 160 -26.37 10.72 -26.53
CA LEU A 160 -26.29 9.28 -26.79
C LEU A 160 -26.89 8.87 -28.15
N GLY A 161 -27.76 9.69 -28.76
CA GLY A 161 -28.27 9.41 -30.10
C GLY A 161 -29.35 8.34 -30.18
N HIS A 162 -30.13 8.13 -29.11
CA HIS A 162 -31.18 7.10 -29.03
C HIS A 162 -32.60 7.68 -29.00
N ASP A 163 -32.80 8.87 -29.55
CA ASP A 163 -34.07 9.58 -29.56
C ASP A 163 -34.68 9.79 -28.15
N THR A 164 -33.82 9.86 -27.14
CA THR A 164 -34.19 9.99 -25.73
C THR A 164 -33.16 10.84 -25.00
N ARG A 165 -33.54 11.40 -23.84
CA ARG A 165 -32.65 12.15 -22.93
C ARG A 165 -32.22 11.31 -21.72
N GLU A 166 -32.42 10.00 -21.77
CA GLU A 166 -32.08 9.10 -20.68
C GLU A 166 -30.58 8.81 -20.68
N SER A 167 -29.99 8.72 -19.50
CA SER A 167 -28.62 8.24 -19.35
C SER A 167 -28.59 6.71 -19.41
N LEU A 168 -27.61 6.15 -20.11
CA LEU A 168 -27.49 4.70 -20.28
C LEU A 168 -26.29 4.16 -19.50
N HIS A 169 -26.53 3.15 -18.68
CA HIS A 169 -25.48 2.52 -17.87
C HIS A 169 -24.80 1.33 -18.57
N PHE A 170 -25.33 0.93 -19.72
CA PHE A 170 -24.78 -0.10 -20.59
C PHE A 170 -24.62 0.48 -22.00
N PRO A 171 -23.57 0.07 -22.72
CA PRO A 171 -23.41 0.33 -24.15
C PRO A 171 -24.65 -0.10 -24.93
N LYS A 172 -25.23 0.82 -25.70
CA LYS A 172 -26.37 0.55 -26.58
C LYS A 172 -26.02 0.97 -28.00
N ARG A 173 -26.39 0.15 -28.98
CA ARG A 173 -26.17 0.42 -30.41
C ARG A 173 -27.07 1.56 -30.89
N ILE A 174 -26.51 2.49 -31.65
CA ILE A 174 -27.25 3.54 -32.37
C ILE A 174 -27.71 2.94 -33.71
N PRO A 175 -29.03 2.83 -33.98
CA PRO A 175 -29.54 2.13 -35.16
C PRO A 175 -29.23 2.86 -36.46
N ASP A 176 -29.26 4.19 -36.46
CA ASP A 176 -29.20 5.01 -37.68
C ASP A 176 -27.78 5.22 -38.26
N LEU A 177 -26.75 4.66 -37.61
CA LEU A 177 -25.35 4.82 -38.00
C LEU A 177 -24.75 3.52 -38.53
N HIS A 178 -24.22 3.58 -39.75
CA HIS A 178 -23.58 2.48 -40.44
C HIS A 178 -22.27 2.94 -41.10
N GLN A 179 -21.31 2.01 -41.22
CA GLN A 179 -20.02 2.26 -41.88
C GLN A 179 -19.26 3.46 -41.29
N ILE A 180 -19.31 3.61 -39.96
CA ILE A 180 -18.58 4.65 -39.24
C ILE A 180 -17.13 4.22 -39.05
N VAL A 181 -16.19 5.14 -39.27
CA VAL A 181 -14.75 4.91 -39.18
C VAL A 181 -14.09 5.69 -38.04
N ALA A 182 -14.71 6.78 -37.58
CA ALA A 182 -14.23 7.56 -36.46
C ALA A 182 -15.38 8.22 -35.71
N VAL A 183 -15.17 8.47 -34.42
CA VAL A 183 -16.11 9.14 -33.53
C VAL A 183 -15.35 10.15 -32.67
N ALA A 184 -16.03 11.23 -32.29
CA ALA A 184 -15.51 12.25 -31.38
C ALA A 184 -16.62 12.69 -30.42
N CYS A 185 -16.23 13.02 -29.18
CA CYS A 185 -17.14 13.42 -28.12
C CYS A 185 -16.82 14.84 -27.66
N GLY A 186 -17.83 15.70 -27.58
CA GLY A 186 -17.77 16.95 -26.86
C GLY A 186 -18.13 16.79 -25.38
N ARG A 187 -18.48 17.90 -24.72
CA ARG A 187 -19.04 17.84 -23.35
C ARG A 187 -20.45 17.27 -23.35
N ALA A 188 -21.27 17.69 -24.33
CA ALA A 188 -22.70 17.41 -24.40
C ALA A 188 -23.19 17.15 -25.85
N HIS A 189 -22.28 16.93 -26.79
CA HIS A 189 -22.58 16.59 -28.17
C HIS A 189 -21.63 15.50 -28.67
N SER A 190 -22.02 14.85 -29.75
CA SER A 190 -21.33 13.71 -30.34
C SER A 190 -21.25 13.85 -31.85
N VAL A 191 -20.17 13.33 -32.42
CA VAL A 191 -19.89 13.44 -33.85
C VAL A 191 -19.35 12.11 -34.36
N ALA A 192 -19.86 11.63 -35.49
CA ALA A 192 -19.39 10.43 -36.17
C ALA A 192 -18.99 10.74 -37.62
N LEU A 193 -17.96 10.05 -38.10
CA LEU A 193 -17.45 10.16 -39.46
C LEU A 193 -17.69 8.82 -40.18
N SER A 194 -18.43 8.86 -41.28
CA SER A 194 -18.63 7.72 -42.18
C SER A 194 -17.39 7.47 -43.04
N TYR A 195 -17.22 6.23 -43.49
CA TYR A 195 -16.23 5.83 -44.49
C TYR A 195 -16.27 6.70 -45.76
N HIS A 196 -17.46 7.17 -46.17
CA HIS A 196 -17.64 8.05 -47.33
C HIS A 196 -17.26 9.52 -47.07
N GLY A 197 -16.84 9.85 -45.86
CA GLY A 197 -16.45 11.21 -45.46
C GLY A 197 -17.63 12.10 -45.05
N ALA A 198 -18.84 11.54 -44.90
CA ALA A 198 -20.00 12.24 -44.33
C ALA A 198 -19.89 12.33 -42.81
N VAL A 199 -20.29 13.46 -42.24
CA VAL A 199 -20.25 13.73 -40.80
C VAL A 199 -21.67 13.75 -40.24
N TYR A 200 -21.90 13.02 -39.16
CA TYR A 200 -23.15 13.00 -38.41
C TYR A 200 -22.95 13.67 -37.06
N THR A 201 -23.88 14.52 -36.63
CA THR A 201 -23.82 15.22 -35.34
C THR A 201 -25.12 15.03 -34.55
N TRP A 202 -25.02 14.94 -33.22
CA TRP A 202 -26.17 14.90 -32.31
C TRP A 202 -25.80 15.37 -30.89
N GLY A 203 -26.81 15.56 -30.04
CA GLY A 203 -26.71 16.13 -28.70
C GLY A 203 -27.08 17.61 -28.65
N SER A 204 -26.43 18.37 -27.75
CA SER A 204 -26.69 19.80 -27.56
C SER A 204 -26.24 20.65 -28.76
N GLY A 205 -27.14 21.51 -29.25
CA GLY A 205 -26.94 22.46 -30.33
C GLY A 205 -27.01 23.94 -29.93
N GLU A 206 -27.28 24.24 -28.65
CA GLU A 206 -27.43 25.62 -28.13
C GLU A 206 -26.29 26.57 -28.55
N ASP A 207 -25.05 26.07 -28.55
CA ASP A 207 -23.85 26.83 -28.93
C ASP A 207 -23.39 26.55 -30.38
N GLY A 208 -24.24 25.95 -31.21
CA GLY A 208 -23.92 25.68 -32.61
C GLY A 208 -22.99 24.50 -32.87
N ALA A 209 -22.66 23.68 -31.86
CA ALA A 209 -21.69 22.58 -31.97
C ALA A 209 -22.10 21.49 -32.99
N LEU A 210 -23.38 21.42 -33.35
CA LEU A 210 -23.93 20.49 -34.33
C LEU A 210 -23.66 20.90 -35.78
N GLY A 211 -23.35 22.17 -36.06
CA GLY A 211 -23.09 22.66 -37.42
C GLY A 211 -24.35 22.96 -38.24
N MET A 212 -25.51 23.08 -37.58
CA MET A 212 -26.80 23.38 -38.18
C MET A 212 -27.32 24.73 -37.71
N LEU A 213 -27.97 25.48 -38.62
CA LEU A 213 -28.74 26.67 -38.27
C LEU A 213 -30.01 26.25 -37.52
N ASP A 214 -30.33 26.97 -36.43
CA ASP A 214 -31.59 26.87 -35.69
C ASP A 214 -31.96 25.51 -35.07
N LEU A 215 -30.96 24.71 -34.68
CA LEU A 215 -31.17 23.43 -34.00
C LEU A 215 -30.62 23.46 -32.57
N ASP A 216 -31.51 23.52 -31.58
CA ASP A 216 -31.11 23.61 -30.15
C ASP A 216 -30.63 22.28 -29.58
N ALA A 217 -31.15 21.15 -30.07
CA ALA A 217 -30.68 19.81 -29.74
C ALA A 217 -31.10 18.78 -30.80
N ALA A 218 -30.32 17.73 -30.95
CA ALA A 218 -30.64 16.56 -31.79
C ALA A 218 -30.54 15.29 -30.95
N LEU A 219 -31.65 14.57 -30.80
CA LEU A 219 -31.68 13.34 -29.99
C LEU A 219 -31.25 12.09 -30.76
N SER A 220 -31.16 12.20 -32.08
CA SER A 220 -30.69 11.17 -33.01
C SER A 220 -29.62 11.76 -33.95
N PRO A 221 -28.75 10.93 -34.54
CA PRO A 221 -27.70 11.39 -35.46
C PRO A 221 -28.28 12.04 -36.73
N ILE A 222 -27.81 13.26 -37.04
CA ILE A 222 -28.23 14.00 -38.24
C ILE A 222 -27.02 14.23 -39.15
N PRO A 223 -27.11 13.96 -40.47
CA PRO A 223 -26.03 14.25 -41.40
C PRO A 223 -25.86 15.76 -41.61
N LEU A 224 -24.61 16.22 -41.61
CA LEU A 224 -24.26 17.61 -41.86
C LEU A 224 -24.49 17.97 -43.34
N PRO A 225 -25.19 19.07 -43.68
CA PRO A 225 -25.56 19.45 -45.04
C PRO A 225 -24.40 20.15 -45.75
N ILE A 226 -23.27 19.47 -45.87
CA ILE A 226 -22.08 19.95 -46.58
C ILE A 226 -21.60 18.89 -47.57
N SER A 227 -21.23 19.31 -48.77
CA SER A 227 -20.75 18.41 -49.84
C SER A 227 -19.27 18.04 -49.72
N THR A 228 -18.56 18.54 -48.71
CA THR A 228 -17.14 18.30 -48.48
C THR A 228 -16.92 16.94 -47.82
N SER A 229 -15.99 16.14 -48.35
CA SER A 229 -15.59 14.88 -47.71
C SER A 229 -14.52 15.11 -46.63
N PHE A 230 -14.75 14.55 -45.45
CA PHE A 230 -13.84 14.64 -44.29
C PHE A 230 -13.07 13.34 -44.05
N VAL A 231 -11.91 13.47 -43.39
CA VAL A 231 -11.03 12.33 -43.03
C VAL A 231 -10.74 12.25 -41.54
N ALA A 232 -10.84 13.37 -40.82
CA ALA A 232 -10.70 13.40 -39.36
C ALA A 232 -11.68 14.39 -38.74
N ILE A 233 -12.12 14.07 -37.53
CA ILE A 233 -13.01 14.89 -36.71
C ILE A 233 -12.46 14.97 -35.30
N THR A 234 -12.66 16.10 -34.63
CA THR A 234 -12.35 16.27 -33.22
C THR A 234 -13.33 17.25 -32.59
N CYS A 235 -13.52 17.13 -31.28
CA CYS A 235 -14.46 17.94 -30.52
C CYS A 235 -13.74 18.52 -29.31
N GLY A 236 -14.02 19.79 -29.00
CA GLY A 236 -13.69 20.37 -27.70
C GLY A 236 -14.88 20.34 -26.76
N SER A 237 -15.01 21.33 -25.87
CA SER A 237 -16.13 21.33 -24.91
C SER A 237 -17.48 21.54 -25.61
N ARG A 238 -17.58 22.55 -26.49
CA ARG A 238 -18.81 22.97 -27.17
C ARG A 238 -18.56 23.44 -28.61
N HIS A 239 -17.50 22.92 -29.22
CA HIS A 239 -17.09 23.23 -30.59
C HIS A 239 -16.54 21.98 -31.27
N THR A 240 -16.55 21.99 -32.59
CA THR A 240 -16.17 20.85 -33.43
C THR A 240 -15.20 21.32 -34.50
N LEU A 241 -14.19 20.50 -34.80
CA LEU A 241 -13.29 20.70 -35.93
C LEU A 241 -13.32 19.46 -36.83
N ALA A 242 -13.20 19.69 -38.13
CA ALA A 242 -13.12 18.63 -39.11
C ALA A 242 -12.06 18.93 -40.17
N LEU A 243 -11.32 17.91 -40.56
CA LEU A 243 -10.27 17.95 -41.57
C LEU A 243 -10.79 17.32 -42.86
N SER A 244 -10.85 18.11 -43.93
CA SER A 244 -11.24 17.65 -45.26
C SER A 244 -10.14 16.79 -45.90
N ARG A 245 -10.53 15.93 -46.85
CA ARG A 245 -9.59 15.14 -47.67
C ARG A 245 -8.58 16.01 -48.44
N ASP A 246 -8.95 17.26 -48.72
CA ASP A 246 -8.08 18.22 -49.41
C ASP A 246 -7.06 18.92 -48.48
N GLY A 247 -7.09 18.62 -47.17
CA GLY A 247 -6.23 19.25 -46.16
C GLY A 247 -6.77 20.56 -45.57
N ARG A 248 -8.02 20.93 -45.89
CA ARG A 248 -8.72 22.11 -45.36
C ARG A 248 -9.31 21.84 -43.98
N VAL A 249 -9.27 22.82 -43.08
CA VAL A 249 -9.80 22.69 -41.71
C VAL A 249 -11.04 23.55 -41.54
N PHE A 250 -12.12 22.92 -41.10
CA PHE A 250 -13.38 23.56 -40.77
C PHE A 250 -13.58 23.57 -39.27
N SER A 251 -14.18 24.62 -38.75
CA SER A 251 -14.54 24.77 -37.35
C SER A 251 -15.92 25.41 -37.19
N TRP A 252 -16.65 25.00 -36.16
CA TRP A 252 -17.94 25.57 -35.79
C TRP A 252 -18.27 25.29 -34.31
N GLY A 253 -19.24 26.02 -33.79
CA GLY A 253 -19.71 25.98 -32.42
C GLY A 253 -19.32 27.22 -31.62
N TRP A 254 -19.20 27.03 -30.31
CA TRP A 254 -18.90 28.09 -29.35
C TRP A 254 -17.52 28.72 -29.59
N ASN A 255 -17.40 30.04 -29.52
CA ASN A 255 -16.15 30.76 -29.87
C ASN A 255 -15.73 31.89 -28.90
N LEU A 256 -16.30 31.97 -27.70
CA LEU A 256 -16.01 33.08 -26.77
C LEU A 256 -14.54 33.17 -26.30
N TYR A 257 -13.71 32.16 -26.56
CA TYR A 257 -12.28 32.17 -26.30
C TYR A 257 -11.45 32.00 -27.59
N GLY A 258 -11.98 32.36 -28.75
CA GLY A 258 -11.27 32.27 -30.02
C GLY A 258 -10.95 30.85 -30.49
N GLN A 259 -11.56 29.83 -29.89
CA GLN A 259 -11.27 28.43 -30.18
C GLN A 259 -11.60 28.01 -31.62
N LEU A 260 -12.40 28.77 -32.37
CA LEU A 260 -12.62 28.48 -33.79
C LEU A 260 -11.47 28.95 -34.69
N GLY A 261 -10.63 29.88 -34.23
CA GLY A 261 -9.47 30.34 -35.01
C GLY A 261 -9.83 31.27 -36.18
N LEU A 262 -11.05 31.81 -36.20
CA LEU A 262 -11.59 32.64 -37.29
C LEU A 262 -11.20 34.12 -37.19
N GLY A 263 -10.51 34.54 -36.13
CA GLY A 263 -10.10 35.92 -35.91
C GLY A 263 -11.15 36.82 -35.25
N HIS A 264 -12.26 36.25 -34.77
CA HIS A 264 -13.29 36.94 -33.98
C HIS A 264 -13.79 36.00 -32.85
N LEU A 265 -14.66 36.50 -31.97
CA LEU A 265 -15.16 35.78 -30.79
C LEU A 265 -16.61 35.27 -30.94
N ASP A 266 -17.26 35.58 -32.05
CA ASP A 266 -18.66 35.19 -32.28
C ASP A 266 -18.78 33.69 -32.51
N THR A 267 -19.80 33.11 -31.90
CA THR A 267 -20.20 31.71 -32.10
C THR A 267 -20.65 31.50 -33.54
N VAL A 268 -20.17 30.44 -34.17
CA VAL A 268 -20.49 30.15 -35.58
C VAL A 268 -21.23 28.82 -35.65
N ARG A 269 -22.48 28.83 -36.13
CA ARG A 269 -23.36 27.65 -36.10
C ARG A 269 -23.23 26.73 -37.33
N PHE A 270 -22.45 27.11 -38.34
CA PHE A 270 -22.24 26.31 -39.54
C PHE A 270 -20.73 26.08 -39.78
N PRO A 271 -20.33 24.94 -40.38
CA PRO A 271 -18.93 24.64 -40.65
C PRO A 271 -18.26 25.74 -41.48
N THR A 272 -17.26 26.40 -40.89
CA THR A 272 -16.53 27.51 -41.54
C THR A 272 -15.05 27.18 -41.65
N GLU A 273 -14.47 27.41 -42.83
CA GLU A 273 -13.06 27.18 -43.09
C GLU A 273 -12.19 28.20 -42.33
N ILE A 274 -11.13 27.71 -41.69
CA ILE A 274 -10.21 28.56 -40.92
C ILE A 274 -9.30 29.34 -41.87
N PRO A 275 -9.36 30.69 -41.90
CA PRO A 275 -8.65 31.49 -42.91
C PRO A 275 -7.13 31.29 -42.93
N THR A 276 -6.52 31.07 -41.76
CA THR A 276 -5.06 30.90 -41.62
C THR A 276 -4.51 29.69 -42.36
N PHE A 277 -5.32 28.65 -42.59
CA PHE A 277 -4.88 27.42 -43.25
C PHE A 277 -5.23 27.39 -44.75
N ILE A 278 -5.81 28.45 -45.31
CA ILE A 278 -6.13 28.50 -46.73
C ILE A 278 -4.83 28.43 -47.54
N GLY A 279 -4.74 27.45 -48.45
CA GLY A 279 -3.54 27.19 -49.25
C GLY A 279 -2.47 26.34 -48.55
N LEU A 280 -2.69 25.94 -47.29
CA LEU A 280 -1.84 25.04 -46.53
C LEU A 280 -2.51 23.67 -46.37
N LYS A 281 -1.72 22.60 -46.30
CA LYS A 281 -2.24 21.24 -46.08
C LYS A 281 -2.01 20.82 -44.64
N VAL A 282 -3.09 20.73 -43.87
CA VAL A 282 -3.05 20.24 -42.48
C VAL A 282 -3.08 18.71 -42.48
N SER A 283 -2.24 18.06 -41.66
CA SER A 283 -2.20 16.59 -41.54
C SER A 283 -3.01 16.06 -40.36
N GLN A 284 -3.04 16.80 -39.24
CA GLN A 284 -3.70 16.37 -38.01
C GLN A 284 -4.32 17.56 -37.27
N ILE A 285 -5.47 17.31 -36.63
CA ILE A 285 -6.18 18.26 -35.77
C ILE A 285 -6.39 17.66 -34.37
N VAL A 286 -6.23 18.48 -33.34
CA VAL A 286 -6.40 18.08 -31.93
C VAL A 286 -7.15 19.18 -31.17
N SER A 287 -8.14 18.78 -30.38
CA SER A 287 -8.88 19.70 -29.51
C SER A 287 -8.62 19.42 -28.04
N GLY A 288 -8.48 20.48 -27.26
CA GLY A 288 -8.67 20.50 -25.82
C GLY A 288 -10.10 20.92 -25.47
N PHE A 289 -10.35 21.28 -24.21
CA PHE A 289 -11.68 21.79 -23.83
C PHE A 289 -12.01 23.14 -24.47
N ARG A 290 -11.03 24.06 -24.55
CA ARG A 290 -11.20 25.44 -25.03
C ARG A 290 -10.05 25.95 -25.91
N HIS A 291 -9.14 25.05 -26.29
CA HIS A 291 -7.98 25.34 -27.12
C HIS A 291 -7.79 24.22 -28.15
N ASN A 292 -7.09 24.50 -29.24
CA ASN A 292 -6.91 23.55 -30.33
C ASN A 292 -5.51 23.63 -30.90
N PHE A 293 -5.12 22.55 -31.59
CA PHE A 293 -3.88 22.45 -32.33
C PHE A 293 -4.11 21.87 -33.72
N ALA A 294 -3.25 22.29 -34.65
CA ALA A 294 -3.14 21.72 -35.99
C ALA A 294 -1.67 21.43 -36.28
N VAL A 295 -1.40 20.30 -36.94
CA VAL A 295 -0.07 19.89 -37.35
C VAL A 295 0.07 20.07 -38.86
N LEU A 296 1.10 20.80 -39.27
CA LEU A 296 1.44 21.06 -40.65
C LEU A 296 2.71 20.29 -41.01
N PRO A 297 2.69 19.34 -41.96
CA PRO A 297 3.90 18.65 -42.39
C PRO A 297 4.79 19.60 -43.22
N GLN A 298 6.07 19.71 -42.83
CA GLN A 298 7.08 20.48 -43.57
C GLN A 298 7.97 19.56 -44.42
N SER A 299 8.24 18.35 -43.91
CA SER A 299 8.99 17.29 -44.57
C SER A 299 8.29 15.93 -44.35
N ALA A 300 8.88 14.85 -44.86
CA ALA A 300 8.35 13.49 -44.63
C ALA A 300 8.32 13.10 -43.14
N THR A 301 9.19 13.69 -42.32
CA THR A 301 9.32 13.38 -40.88
C THR A 301 9.01 14.55 -39.95
N ASN A 302 9.19 15.79 -40.40
CA ASN A 302 9.11 16.97 -39.55
C ASN A 302 7.85 17.78 -39.83
N SER A 303 7.33 18.41 -38.77
CA SER A 303 6.08 19.15 -38.78
C SER A 303 6.14 20.37 -37.87
N ASP A 304 5.33 21.38 -38.22
CA ASP A 304 5.07 22.56 -37.42
C ASP A 304 3.74 22.42 -36.70
N VAL A 305 3.71 22.74 -35.41
CA VAL A 305 2.47 22.76 -34.62
C VAL A 305 1.95 24.19 -34.47
N TYR A 306 0.68 24.38 -34.82
CA TYR A 306 -0.06 25.61 -34.61
C TYR A 306 -1.05 25.44 -33.46
N GLY A 307 -1.17 26.44 -32.59
CA GLY A 307 -2.10 26.48 -31.45
C GLY A 307 -2.97 27.74 -31.44
N TRP A 308 -4.22 27.62 -30.99
CA TRP A 308 -5.13 28.75 -30.80
C TRP A 308 -6.26 28.46 -29.78
N GLY A 309 -6.94 29.51 -29.34
CA GLY A 309 -8.00 29.47 -28.35
C GLY A 309 -7.58 30.05 -27.00
N TRP A 310 -8.12 29.50 -25.92
CA TRP A 310 -7.86 29.98 -24.56
C TRP A 310 -6.44 29.67 -24.10
N ASN A 311 -5.75 30.64 -23.47
CA ASN A 311 -4.35 30.53 -23.03
C ASN A 311 -4.05 31.11 -21.63
N GLU A 312 -5.04 31.38 -20.78
CA GLU A 312 -4.82 31.97 -19.44
C GLU A 312 -3.84 31.18 -18.54
N HIS A 313 -3.73 29.86 -18.73
CA HIS A 313 -2.83 29.00 -17.96
C HIS A 313 -1.61 28.54 -18.76
N GLY A 314 -1.35 29.13 -19.93
CA GLY A 314 -0.26 28.75 -20.81
C GLY A 314 -0.48 27.44 -21.57
N GLN A 315 -1.72 26.95 -21.70
CA GLN A 315 -2.04 25.68 -22.35
C GLN A 315 -1.71 25.62 -23.85
N LEU A 316 -1.51 26.76 -24.52
CA LEU A 316 -1.03 26.82 -25.91
C LEU A 316 0.48 26.71 -26.03
N GLY A 317 1.23 26.91 -24.94
CA GLY A 317 2.68 26.90 -24.95
C GLY A 317 3.28 28.27 -25.29
N ASP A 318 4.45 28.26 -25.90
CA ASP A 318 5.24 29.44 -26.29
C ASP A 318 4.79 30.02 -27.65
N VAL A 319 3.56 30.50 -27.70
CA VAL A 319 2.99 31.26 -28.84
C VAL A 319 3.47 32.72 -28.85
N ASP A 320 3.41 33.37 -30.02
CA ASP A 320 3.91 34.75 -30.21
C ASP A 320 3.12 35.82 -29.45
N SER A 321 1.81 35.63 -29.31
CA SER A 321 0.96 36.56 -28.56
C SER A 321 1.02 36.26 -27.06
N ALA A 322 1.23 37.31 -26.25
CA ALA A 322 1.10 37.27 -24.80
C ALA A 322 -0.36 37.34 -24.32
N ASP A 323 -1.32 37.36 -25.25
CA ASP A 323 -2.74 37.48 -24.92
C ASP A 323 -3.28 36.20 -24.27
N SER A 324 -4.25 36.38 -23.38
CA SER A 324 -4.96 35.28 -22.72
C SER A 324 -5.83 34.46 -23.70
N VAL A 325 -6.07 34.98 -24.90
CA VAL A 325 -6.87 34.38 -25.96
C VAL A 325 -6.20 34.60 -27.31
N VAL A 326 -5.96 33.51 -28.03
CA VAL A 326 -5.37 33.53 -29.38
C VAL A 326 -6.47 33.27 -30.40
N LEU A 327 -6.86 34.32 -31.14
CA LEU A 327 -8.02 34.30 -32.05
C LEU A 327 -7.75 33.64 -33.41
N ARG A 328 -6.49 33.50 -33.80
CA ARG A 328 -6.05 32.90 -35.06
C ARG A 328 -4.94 31.89 -34.78
N PRO A 329 -4.88 30.75 -35.48
CA PRO A 329 -3.78 29.80 -35.36
C PRO A 329 -2.41 30.47 -35.41
N GLN A 330 -1.60 30.27 -34.37
CA GLN A 330 -0.22 30.75 -34.28
C GLN A 330 0.74 29.58 -34.15
N ARG A 331 1.93 29.71 -34.74
CA ARG A 331 2.97 28.68 -34.63
C ARG A 331 3.55 28.67 -33.22
N ILE A 332 3.80 27.48 -32.69
CA ILE A 332 4.40 27.26 -31.37
C ILE A 332 5.92 27.16 -31.55
N LYS A 333 6.69 28.06 -30.91
CA LYS A 333 8.14 28.17 -31.15
C LYS A 333 8.89 26.89 -30.79
N SER A 334 8.55 26.27 -29.67
CA SER A 334 9.18 25.02 -29.21
C SER A 334 8.85 23.79 -30.06
N LEU A 335 7.83 23.86 -30.93
CA LEU A 335 7.33 22.75 -31.74
C LEU A 335 7.40 23.05 -33.25
N THR A 336 8.47 23.73 -33.68
CA THR A 336 8.77 24.03 -35.09
C THR A 336 9.79 23.03 -35.64
N ASP A 337 9.55 22.48 -36.84
CA ASP A 337 10.41 21.47 -37.48
C ASP A 337 10.65 20.21 -36.62
N VAL A 338 9.59 19.70 -35.98
CA VAL A 338 9.66 18.56 -35.04
C VAL A 338 8.87 17.35 -35.54
N ALA A 339 9.41 16.15 -35.31
CA ALA A 339 8.73 14.87 -35.59
C ALA A 339 7.73 14.50 -34.47
N VAL A 340 6.56 15.14 -34.50
CA VAL A 340 5.46 14.88 -33.54
C VAL A 340 4.80 13.55 -33.87
N THR A 341 4.79 12.62 -32.91
CA THR A 341 4.15 11.30 -33.07
C THR A 341 2.74 11.27 -32.51
N SER A 342 2.48 11.98 -31.42
CA SER A 342 1.18 12.04 -30.76
C SER A 342 1.00 13.37 -30.05
N LEU A 343 -0.22 13.90 -30.06
CA LEU A 343 -0.58 15.16 -29.43
C LEU A 343 -1.97 15.03 -28.82
N ALA A 344 -2.11 15.41 -27.55
CA ALA A 344 -3.36 15.42 -26.82
C ALA A 344 -3.51 16.71 -26.01
N ALA A 345 -4.75 17.17 -25.89
CA ALA A 345 -5.09 18.38 -25.20
C ALA A 345 -6.22 18.11 -24.20
N GLY A 346 -5.97 18.44 -22.93
CA GLY A 346 -6.87 18.22 -21.81
C GLY A 346 -7.77 19.42 -21.51
N GLY A 347 -8.13 19.56 -20.23
CA GLY A 347 -8.92 20.68 -19.73
C GLY A 347 -8.17 22.02 -19.81
N ARG A 348 -6.96 22.05 -19.23
CA ARG A 348 -6.12 23.26 -19.11
C ARG A 348 -4.64 22.97 -19.33
N HIS A 349 -4.32 21.82 -19.92
CA HIS A 349 -2.97 21.35 -20.18
C HIS A 349 -2.91 20.61 -21.52
N SER A 350 -1.70 20.44 -22.01
CA SER A 350 -1.41 19.82 -23.30
C SER A 350 -0.20 18.90 -23.15
N VAL A 351 -0.22 17.77 -23.84
CA VAL A 351 0.85 16.78 -23.84
C VAL A 351 1.15 16.37 -25.28
N CYS A 352 2.43 16.35 -25.64
CA CYS A 352 2.89 15.85 -26.94
C CYS A 352 3.99 14.81 -26.77
N SER A 353 4.14 13.98 -27.78
CA SER A 353 5.25 13.03 -27.91
C SER A 353 6.01 13.35 -29.18
N ILE A 354 7.33 13.44 -29.05
CA ILE A 354 8.27 13.79 -30.11
C ILE A 354 9.29 12.67 -30.22
N HIS A 355 9.48 12.14 -31.42
CA HIS A 355 10.53 11.15 -31.68
C HIS A 355 11.84 11.84 -32.08
N PRO A 356 13.01 11.52 -31.51
CA PRO A 356 13.29 10.53 -30.45
C PRO A 356 13.31 11.13 -29.02
N HIS A 357 12.97 12.41 -28.86
CA HIS A 357 13.24 13.19 -27.65
C HIS A 357 12.34 12.89 -26.44
N GLY A 358 11.25 12.13 -26.62
CA GLY A 358 10.36 11.69 -25.55
C GLY A 358 9.04 12.46 -25.53
N SER A 359 8.36 12.47 -24.38
CA SER A 359 7.09 13.20 -24.21
C SER A 359 7.27 14.48 -23.41
N PHE A 360 6.51 15.51 -23.77
CA PHE A 360 6.53 16.84 -23.19
C PHE A 360 5.13 17.27 -22.78
N ALA A 361 5.02 18.01 -21.68
CA ALA A 361 3.76 18.55 -21.17
C ALA A 361 3.89 20.03 -20.80
N TRP A 362 2.82 20.80 -20.98
CA TRP A 362 2.72 22.23 -20.62
C TRP A 362 1.26 22.63 -20.32
N GLY A 363 1.08 23.82 -19.74
CA GLY A 363 -0.17 24.38 -19.27
C GLY A 363 -0.30 24.41 -17.75
N ARG A 364 -1.52 24.28 -17.24
CA ARG A 364 -1.81 24.19 -15.80
C ARG A 364 -1.24 22.89 -15.22
N GLY A 365 -0.65 22.98 -14.02
CA GLY A 365 -0.07 21.82 -13.32
C GLY A 365 -0.49 21.67 -11.86
N THR A 366 -1.48 22.43 -11.39
CA THR A 366 -1.84 22.49 -9.96
C THR A 366 -2.36 21.16 -9.40
N ASP A 367 -2.92 20.31 -10.25
CA ASP A 367 -3.47 19.01 -9.87
C ASP A 367 -2.52 17.85 -10.26
N GLY A 368 -1.28 18.17 -10.67
CA GLY A 368 -0.26 17.21 -11.11
C GLY A 368 -0.43 16.71 -12.54
N GLU A 369 -1.36 17.26 -13.32
CA GLU A 369 -1.74 16.82 -14.67
C GLU A 369 -0.60 16.89 -15.71
N LEU A 370 0.44 17.68 -15.42
CA LEU A 370 1.66 17.77 -16.22
C LEU A 370 2.62 16.60 -16.00
N GLY A 371 2.60 15.92 -14.85
CA GLY A 371 3.48 14.77 -14.62
C GLY A 371 4.98 15.10 -14.45
N THR A 372 5.33 16.37 -14.22
CA THR A 372 6.73 16.84 -14.11
C THR A 372 7.35 16.60 -12.73
N GLY A 373 6.58 16.10 -11.76
CA GLY A 373 6.98 16.02 -10.35
C GLY A 373 6.86 17.33 -9.57
N SER A 374 6.20 18.34 -10.15
CA SER A 374 5.92 19.64 -9.52
C SER A 374 4.47 20.05 -9.81
N VAL A 375 3.84 20.76 -8.87
CA VAL A 375 2.46 21.27 -9.01
C VAL A 375 2.39 22.68 -9.62
N ASN A 376 3.45 23.12 -10.28
CA ASN A 376 3.54 24.44 -10.89
C ASN A 376 3.07 24.40 -12.36
N SER A 377 2.28 25.39 -12.76
CA SER A 377 1.95 25.61 -14.17
C SER A 377 3.22 25.95 -14.98
N LYS A 378 3.31 25.46 -16.21
CA LYS A 378 4.46 25.63 -17.11
C LYS A 378 3.98 26.13 -18.45
N GLN A 379 4.48 27.28 -18.90
CA GLN A 379 4.19 27.79 -20.25
C GLN A 379 5.08 27.15 -21.32
N THR A 380 6.18 26.51 -20.94
CA THR A 380 7.11 25.86 -21.85
C THR A 380 6.99 24.34 -21.76
N ALA A 381 7.17 23.68 -22.90
CA ALA A 381 7.14 22.23 -23.03
C ALA A 381 8.22 21.59 -22.12
N THR A 382 7.79 20.89 -21.08
CA THR A 382 8.69 20.24 -20.11
C THR A 382 8.70 18.74 -20.35
N CYS A 383 9.89 18.13 -20.44
CA CYS A 383 10.02 16.69 -20.67
C CYS A 383 9.52 15.89 -19.45
N ILE A 384 8.67 14.88 -19.71
CA ILE A 384 8.06 14.00 -18.69
C ILE A 384 8.55 12.55 -18.77
N LEU A 385 8.73 12.03 -19.98
CA LEU A 385 9.18 10.67 -20.27
C LEU A 385 10.33 10.77 -21.26
N HIS A 386 11.55 10.85 -20.73
CA HIS A 386 12.76 10.95 -21.55
C HIS A 386 13.11 9.59 -22.16
N GLN A 387 13.47 9.56 -23.45
CA GLN A 387 13.96 8.36 -24.17
C GLN A 387 13.03 7.12 -24.12
N ARG A 388 11.71 7.32 -24.03
CA ARG A 388 10.74 6.23 -24.17
C ARG A 388 9.91 6.43 -25.43
N THR A 389 9.69 5.34 -26.18
CA THR A 389 8.81 5.36 -27.36
C THR A 389 7.36 5.40 -26.88
N VAL A 390 6.72 6.56 -27.05
CA VAL A 390 5.30 6.75 -26.69
C VAL A 390 4.46 6.69 -27.97
N PHE A 391 3.48 5.78 -27.99
CA PHE A 391 2.59 5.55 -29.14
C PHE A 391 1.41 6.51 -29.15
N GLN A 392 0.81 6.74 -27.98
CA GLN A 392 -0.35 7.60 -27.84
C GLN A 392 -0.34 8.32 -26.50
N VAL A 393 -0.72 9.58 -26.50
CA VAL A 393 -1.07 10.34 -25.30
C VAL A 393 -2.56 10.65 -25.29
N ALA A 394 -3.17 10.70 -24.11
CA ALA A 394 -4.57 11.04 -23.89
C ALA A 394 -4.69 11.94 -22.66
N CYS A 395 -5.53 12.96 -22.73
CA CYS A 395 -5.70 13.95 -21.66
C CYS A 395 -7.17 14.09 -21.29
N GLY A 396 -7.48 13.99 -20.00
CA GLY A 396 -8.79 14.28 -19.43
C GLY A 396 -8.90 15.73 -18.96
N TRP A 397 -9.79 15.99 -18.02
CA TRP A 397 -9.93 17.33 -17.43
C TRP A 397 -8.70 17.77 -16.61
N ALA A 398 -8.24 16.89 -15.71
CA ALA A 398 -7.13 17.13 -14.77
C ALA A 398 -6.27 15.88 -14.56
N HIS A 399 -6.28 14.95 -15.52
CA HIS A 399 -5.42 13.77 -15.53
C HIS A 399 -4.97 13.48 -16.96
N SER A 400 -3.90 12.72 -17.08
CA SER A 400 -3.25 12.39 -18.35
C SER A 400 -2.89 10.91 -18.34
N ALA A 401 -2.87 10.31 -19.53
CA ALA A 401 -2.45 8.94 -19.73
C ALA A 401 -1.59 8.81 -20.98
N ALA A 402 -0.70 7.81 -21.00
CA ALA A 402 0.16 7.52 -22.14
C ALA A 402 0.33 6.02 -22.34
N LEU A 403 0.38 5.62 -23.62
CA LEU A 403 0.77 4.29 -24.08
C LEU A 403 2.25 4.30 -24.42
N VAL A 404 3.04 3.58 -23.64
CA VAL A 404 4.49 3.58 -23.75
C VAL A 404 4.97 2.18 -24.13
N GLN A 405 5.81 2.08 -25.14
CA GLN A 405 6.51 0.84 -25.46
C GLN A 405 7.51 0.56 -24.34
N GLU A 406 7.38 -0.59 -23.69
CA GLU A 406 8.47 -1.06 -22.85
C GLU A 406 9.53 -1.62 -23.80
N GLU A 407 10.73 -1.03 -23.78
CA GLU A 407 11.88 -1.77 -24.28
C GLU A 407 11.97 -3.04 -23.45
N ALA A 408 12.00 -4.21 -24.11
CA ALA A 408 12.50 -5.40 -23.47
C ALA A 408 13.88 -5.02 -22.95
N ALA A 409 13.97 -4.81 -21.63
CA ALA A 409 15.22 -4.46 -21.00
C ALA A 409 16.28 -5.46 -21.52
N PRO A 410 17.46 -5.00 -21.94
CA PRO A 410 18.55 -5.93 -22.17
C PRO A 410 18.67 -6.83 -20.92
N PRO A 411 18.96 -8.14 -21.07
CA PRO A 411 19.16 -8.98 -19.92
C PRO A 411 20.21 -8.33 -19.03
N SER A 412 19.76 -7.88 -17.86
CA SER A 412 20.57 -7.37 -16.75
C SER A 412 21.77 -6.51 -17.15
N ALA A 413 21.57 -5.21 -17.33
CA ALA A 413 22.51 -4.30 -16.68
C ALA A 413 22.18 -4.42 -15.19
N ALA A 414 23.00 -5.14 -14.43
CA ALA A 414 22.91 -5.19 -12.99
C ALA A 414 22.90 -3.74 -12.47
N ILE A 415 21.72 -3.23 -12.13
CA ILE A 415 21.62 -1.99 -11.37
C ILE A 415 22.30 -2.33 -10.06
N SER A 416 23.46 -1.74 -9.83
CA SER A 416 24.26 -1.93 -8.63
C SER A 416 23.38 -1.72 -7.42
N PHE A 417 23.01 -2.81 -6.74
CA PHE A 417 22.25 -2.77 -5.50
C PHE A 417 23.14 -2.07 -4.49
N LYS A 418 22.86 -0.81 -4.18
CA LYS A 418 23.62 -0.07 -3.18
C LYS A 418 23.21 -0.61 -1.81
N TRP A 419 24.02 -1.53 -1.29
CA TRP A 419 23.79 -2.26 -0.03
C TRP A 419 23.71 -1.36 1.20
N VAL A 420 24.39 -0.21 1.18
CA VAL A 420 24.43 0.73 2.31
C VAL A 420 24.22 2.16 1.82
N THR A 421 23.31 2.86 2.48
CA THR A 421 23.02 4.29 2.32
C THR A 421 23.35 5.07 3.59
N SER A 422 23.32 6.40 3.54
CA SER A 422 23.50 7.22 4.74
C SER A 422 22.43 6.94 5.80
N GLY A 423 21.19 6.70 5.38
CA GLY A 423 20.09 6.34 6.30
C GLY A 423 20.28 4.97 6.96
N ASP A 424 20.98 4.03 6.31
CA ASP A 424 21.30 2.73 6.92
C ASP A 424 22.25 2.86 8.11
N VAL A 425 23.12 3.87 8.15
CA VAL A 425 24.04 4.12 9.28
C VAL A 425 23.27 4.64 10.50
N ASP A 426 22.33 5.56 10.27
CA ASP A 426 21.47 6.11 11.33
C ASP A 426 20.56 5.02 11.90
N ALA A 427 19.89 4.24 11.04
CA ALA A 427 19.08 3.10 11.45
C ALA A 427 19.88 2.01 12.16
N PHE A 428 21.10 1.73 11.69
CA PHE A 428 22.02 0.81 12.37
C PHE A 428 22.33 1.28 13.79
N SER A 429 22.54 2.59 14.00
CA SER A 429 22.83 3.11 15.34
C SER A 429 21.68 2.87 16.33
N GLY A 430 20.43 3.06 15.91
CA GLY A 430 19.25 2.80 16.74
C GLY A 430 19.08 1.30 17.03
N MET A 431 19.25 0.47 16.00
CA MET A 431 19.15 -0.99 16.14
C MET A 431 20.27 -1.58 17.00
N LEU A 432 21.48 -1.02 16.91
CA LEU A 432 22.62 -1.43 17.73
C LEU A 432 22.37 -1.11 19.20
N VAL A 433 21.88 0.09 19.53
CA VAL A 433 21.52 0.46 20.90
C VAL A 433 20.48 -0.51 21.46
N GLN A 434 19.46 -0.87 20.67
CA GLN A 434 18.44 -1.84 21.07
C GLN A 434 19.05 -3.22 21.35
N SER A 435 19.89 -3.72 20.44
CA SER A 435 20.51 -5.04 20.55
C SER A 435 21.49 -5.09 21.74
N LEU A 436 22.26 -4.02 21.96
CA LEU A 436 23.16 -3.85 23.10
C LEU A 436 22.39 -3.90 24.42
N LEU A 437 21.37 -3.08 24.55
CA LEU A 437 20.56 -3.00 25.76
C LEU A 437 19.95 -4.36 26.12
N GLN A 438 19.53 -5.11 25.12
CA GLN A 438 18.95 -6.43 25.31
C GLN A 438 19.97 -7.46 25.81
N LEU A 439 21.19 -7.47 25.25
CA LEU A 439 22.28 -8.31 25.75
C LEU A 439 22.69 -7.90 27.18
N MET A 440 22.68 -6.60 27.50
CA MET A 440 22.94 -6.11 28.85
C MET A 440 21.88 -6.62 29.84
N ILE A 441 20.59 -6.54 29.48
CA ILE A 441 19.49 -7.07 30.31
C ILE A 441 19.64 -8.57 30.54
N ILE A 442 19.93 -9.37 29.51
CA ILE A 442 20.14 -10.82 29.66
C ILE A 442 21.32 -11.10 30.60
N SER A 443 22.41 -10.33 30.47
CA SER A 443 23.63 -10.48 31.27
C SER A 443 23.43 -10.15 32.75
N THR A 444 22.48 -9.28 33.09
CA THR A 444 22.18 -8.94 34.50
C THR A 444 21.04 -9.78 35.08
N LEU A 445 19.97 -10.01 34.30
CA LEU A 445 18.73 -10.62 34.78
C LEU A 445 18.86 -12.13 35.06
N LEU A 446 19.57 -12.88 34.20
CA LEU A 446 19.71 -14.34 34.36
C LEU A 446 20.53 -14.72 35.59
N PRO A 447 21.72 -14.13 35.86
CA PRO A 447 22.49 -14.46 37.04
C PRO A 447 21.81 -14.05 38.34
N THR A 448 21.10 -12.91 38.34
CA THR A 448 20.46 -12.37 39.55
C THR A 448 19.21 -13.16 39.96
N HIS A 449 18.39 -13.61 39.02
CA HIS A 449 17.12 -14.26 39.33
C HIS A 449 17.12 -15.79 39.22
N CYS A 450 18.00 -16.36 38.39
CA CYS A 450 17.99 -17.80 38.09
C CYS A 450 19.34 -18.50 38.35
N ALA A 451 20.38 -17.75 38.75
CA ALA A 451 21.76 -18.22 38.85
C ALA A 451 22.31 -18.87 37.56
N VAL A 452 21.69 -18.59 36.41
CA VAL A 452 22.14 -19.07 35.10
C VAL A 452 23.28 -18.17 34.62
N ALA A 453 24.41 -18.77 34.27
CA ALA A 453 25.58 -18.02 33.79
C ALA A 453 25.27 -17.35 32.44
N ALA A 454 25.41 -16.03 32.36
CA ALA A 454 25.20 -15.27 31.13
C ALA A 454 26.11 -15.75 29.98
N THR A 455 27.32 -16.22 30.29
CA THR A 455 28.29 -16.77 29.32
C THR A 455 27.78 -18.00 28.57
N ALA A 456 26.82 -18.74 29.14
CA ALA A 456 26.20 -19.89 28.46
C ALA A 456 25.11 -19.47 27.46
N VAL A 457 24.49 -18.30 27.65
CA VAL A 457 23.31 -17.86 26.88
C VAL A 457 23.65 -16.78 25.85
N LEU A 458 24.58 -15.87 26.16
CA LEU A 458 24.92 -14.73 25.29
C LEU A 458 25.38 -15.15 23.88
N PRO A 459 26.23 -16.18 23.68
CA PRO A 459 26.59 -16.65 22.35
C PRO A 459 25.39 -17.16 21.54
N ALA A 460 24.47 -17.89 22.18
CA ALA A 460 23.26 -18.39 21.55
C ALA A 460 22.30 -17.25 21.19
N ALA A 461 22.13 -16.29 22.09
CA ALA A 461 21.31 -15.08 21.89
C ALA A 461 21.82 -14.24 20.71
N ALA A 462 23.13 -14.04 20.61
CA ALA A 462 23.76 -13.34 19.50
C ALA A 462 23.59 -14.07 18.17
N ALA A 463 23.85 -15.39 18.14
CA ALA A 463 23.65 -16.22 16.96
C ALA A 463 22.19 -16.19 16.48
N THR A 464 21.23 -16.24 17.40
CA THR A 464 19.79 -16.13 17.11
C THR A 464 19.47 -14.78 16.43
N THR A 465 19.99 -13.68 16.98
CA THR A 465 19.79 -12.33 16.43
C THR A 465 20.40 -12.17 15.03
N VAL A 466 21.56 -12.79 14.79
CA VAL A 466 22.22 -12.82 13.46
C VAL A 466 21.35 -13.57 12.44
N LEU A 467 20.87 -14.76 12.79
CA LEU A 467 20.01 -15.57 11.90
C LEU A 467 18.75 -14.80 11.50
N GLY A 468 18.10 -14.16 12.46
CA GLY A 468 16.93 -13.33 12.23
C GLY A 468 17.18 -12.13 11.32
N ASN A 469 18.22 -11.35 11.60
CA ASN A 469 18.57 -10.17 10.80
C ASN A 469 18.94 -10.53 9.36
N LEU A 470 19.64 -11.65 9.15
CA LEU A 470 19.93 -12.14 7.81
C LEU A 470 18.67 -12.58 7.08
N PHE A 471 17.76 -13.30 7.73
CA PHE A 471 16.48 -13.70 7.14
C PHE A 471 15.66 -12.50 6.66
N PHE A 472 15.45 -11.50 7.52
CA PHE A 472 14.66 -10.32 7.16
C PHE A 472 15.38 -9.38 6.17
N LEU A 473 16.71 -9.38 6.14
CA LEU A 473 17.49 -8.73 5.10
C LEU A 473 17.18 -9.35 3.73
N PHE A 474 17.26 -10.69 3.61
CA PHE A 474 16.98 -11.36 2.35
C PHE A 474 15.53 -11.19 1.91
N GLN A 475 14.59 -11.16 2.85
CA GLN A 475 13.19 -10.84 2.56
C GLN A 475 13.02 -9.43 1.99
N GLY A 476 13.72 -8.43 2.54
CA GLY A 476 13.71 -7.07 1.99
C GLY A 476 14.34 -6.99 0.59
N VAL A 477 15.44 -7.72 0.36
CA VAL A 477 16.06 -7.82 -0.97
C VAL A 477 15.11 -8.48 -1.97
N SER A 478 14.47 -9.59 -1.59
CA SER A 478 13.51 -10.31 -2.43
C SER A 478 12.32 -9.42 -2.80
N LEU A 479 11.77 -8.68 -1.84
CA LEU A 479 10.68 -7.73 -2.07
C LEU A 479 11.10 -6.61 -3.03
N GLY A 480 12.28 -6.01 -2.83
CA GLY A 480 12.83 -4.99 -3.72
C GLY A 480 13.06 -5.49 -5.15
N GLN A 481 13.52 -6.73 -5.31
CA GLN A 481 13.66 -7.37 -6.62
C GLN A 481 12.30 -7.63 -7.28
N LYS A 482 11.32 -8.13 -6.52
CA LYS A 482 9.96 -8.41 -7.00
C LYS A 482 9.24 -7.15 -7.47
N GLU A 483 9.33 -6.06 -6.70
CA GLU A 483 8.68 -4.78 -7.02
C GLU A 483 9.54 -3.87 -7.90
N ARG A 484 10.77 -4.27 -8.24
CA ARG A 484 11.77 -3.47 -8.99
C ARG A 484 12.01 -2.10 -8.34
N ARG A 485 12.10 -2.08 -7.01
CA ARG A 485 12.28 -0.90 -6.16
C ARG A 485 13.54 -1.02 -5.30
N HIS A 486 14.19 0.11 -5.05
CA HIS A 486 15.42 0.19 -4.23
C HIS A 486 15.21 0.87 -2.88
N ASP A 487 14.02 1.37 -2.60
CA ASP A 487 13.64 2.07 -1.38
C ASP A 487 13.00 1.16 -0.31
N VAL A 488 13.13 -0.16 -0.48
CA VAL A 488 12.59 -1.15 0.47
C VAL A 488 13.45 -1.17 1.73
N THR A 489 12.80 -0.97 2.88
CA THR A 489 13.46 -0.99 4.20
C THR A 489 13.22 -2.35 4.86
N GLY A 490 14.29 -3.02 5.26
CA GLY A 490 14.21 -4.33 5.93
C GLY A 490 13.43 -4.27 7.24
N ILE A 491 12.81 -5.39 7.63
CA ILE A 491 12.08 -5.49 8.90
C ILE A 491 13.07 -5.72 10.06
N PRO A 492 13.04 -4.89 11.13
CA PRO A 492 13.89 -5.09 12.29
C PRO A 492 13.45 -6.32 13.09
N HIS A 493 14.42 -7.12 13.54
CA HIS A 493 14.18 -8.38 14.23
C HIS A 493 15.22 -8.59 15.36
N GLY A 494 14.85 -9.37 16.38
CA GLY A 494 15.76 -9.78 17.44
C GLY A 494 15.04 -10.54 18.55
N ILE A 495 15.68 -10.69 19.70
CA ILE A 495 15.06 -11.31 20.88
C ILE A 495 13.89 -10.43 21.34
N ASN A 496 12.82 -10.95 21.92
CA ASN A 496 11.76 -10.07 22.40
C ASN A 496 12.04 -9.63 23.85
N THR A 497 12.41 -8.37 24.09
CA THR A 497 12.77 -7.86 25.44
C THR A 497 11.67 -8.07 26.47
N VAL A 498 10.40 -7.91 26.08
CA VAL A 498 9.26 -8.15 26.98
C VAL A 498 9.20 -9.63 27.37
N LEU A 499 9.44 -10.51 26.41
CA LEU A 499 9.47 -11.95 26.66
C LEU A 499 10.72 -12.39 27.44
N VAL A 500 11.84 -11.65 27.38
CA VAL A 500 12.99 -11.90 28.28
C VAL A 500 12.55 -11.79 29.74
N PHE A 501 11.89 -10.70 30.11
CA PHE A 501 11.38 -10.53 31.48
C PHE A 501 10.31 -11.57 31.84
N ALA A 502 9.33 -11.80 30.96
CA ALA A 502 8.27 -12.78 31.23
C ALA A 502 8.83 -14.20 31.41
N TYR A 503 9.80 -14.61 30.57
CA TYR A 503 10.37 -15.95 30.63
C TYR A 503 11.27 -16.08 31.85
N THR A 504 12.10 -15.08 32.14
CA THR A 504 12.97 -15.13 33.31
C THR A 504 12.15 -15.11 34.60
N LEU A 505 11.22 -14.17 34.76
CA LEU A 505 10.52 -13.96 36.05
C LEU A 505 9.32 -14.89 36.25
N SER A 506 8.64 -15.33 35.19
CA SER A 506 7.40 -16.11 35.30
C SER A 506 7.55 -17.59 34.92
N ILE A 507 8.68 -18.00 34.34
CA ILE A 507 8.93 -19.39 33.94
C ILE A 507 10.22 -19.93 34.59
N MET A 508 11.36 -19.28 34.37
CA MET A 508 12.67 -19.77 34.82
C MET A 508 12.88 -19.55 36.33
N GLN A 509 12.56 -18.37 36.85
CA GLN A 509 12.73 -18.02 38.26
C GLN A 509 11.85 -18.89 39.18
N PRO A 510 10.56 -19.11 38.89
CA PRO A 510 9.75 -20.03 39.70
C PRO A 510 10.32 -21.45 39.72
N GLU A 511 10.81 -21.96 38.58
CA GLU A 511 11.44 -23.28 38.53
C GLU A 511 12.75 -23.31 39.33
N TYR A 512 13.55 -22.23 39.29
CA TYR A 512 14.74 -22.09 40.11
C TYR A 512 14.41 -22.07 41.61
N GLN A 513 13.38 -21.33 42.01
CA GLN A 513 12.91 -21.26 43.40
C GLN A 513 12.40 -22.62 43.90
N LEU A 514 11.73 -23.39 43.04
CA LEU A 514 11.22 -24.73 43.37
C LEU A 514 12.33 -25.80 43.46
N THR A 515 13.35 -25.72 42.61
CA THR A 515 14.34 -26.80 42.43
C THR A 515 15.73 -26.48 42.96
N GLY A 516 16.07 -25.22 43.16
CA GLY A 516 17.41 -24.73 43.49
C GLY A 516 18.46 -24.93 42.37
N SER A 517 18.05 -25.39 41.18
CA SER A 517 18.96 -25.76 40.09
C SER A 517 18.88 -24.79 38.92
N ALA A 518 20.00 -24.11 38.63
CA ALA A 518 20.12 -23.22 37.47
C ALA A 518 19.97 -23.97 36.14
N GLU A 519 20.41 -25.24 36.09
CA GLU A 519 20.31 -26.08 34.91
C GLU A 519 18.86 -26.43 34.56
N LYS A 520 18.05 -26.79 35.56
CA LYS A 520 16.60 -27.04 35.34
C LYS A 520 15.85 -25.78 34.93
N ALA A 521 16.20 -24.63 35.49
CA ALA A 521 15.64 -23.34 35.06
C ALA A 521 15.97 -23.05 33.58
N HIS A 522 17.19 -23.36 33.14
CA HIS A 522 17.60 -23.23 31.74
C HIS A 522 16.88 -24.22 30.82
N GLU A 523 16.72 -25.48 31.23
CA GLU A 523 15.95 -26.51 30.51
C GLU A 523 14.50 -26.07 30.26
N VAL A 524 13.83 -25.55 31.29
CA VAL A 524 12.44 -25.08 31.17
C VAL A 524 12.34 -23.84 30.26
N GLY A 525 13.33 -22.94 30.31
CA GLY A 525 13.40 -21.79 29.39
C GLY A 525 13.54 -22.23 27.93
N ILE A 526 14.41 -23.19 27.63
CA ILE A 526 14.58 -23.75 26.28
C ILE A 526 13.28 -24.42 25.80
N PHE A 527 12.63 -25.21 26.66
CA PHE A 527 11.34 -25.80 26.33
C PHE A 527 10.31 -24.73 25.97
N ALA A 528 10.22 -23.65 26.76
CA ALA A 528 9.28 -22.56 26.52
C ALA A 528 9.52 -21.85 25.18
N ALA A 529 10.78 -21.63 24.80
CA ALA A 529 11.13 -21.04 23.51
C ALA A 529 10.76 -21.96 22.33
N ILE A 530 11.07 -23.26 22.40
CA ILE A 530 10.68 -24.24 21.37
C ILE A 530 9.16 -24.35 21.26
N ALA A 531 8.47 -24.47 22.39
CA ALA A 531 7.02 -24.51 22.45
C ALA A 531 6.40 -23.26 21.82
N THR A 532 7.00 -22.09 22.04
CA THR A 532 6.53 -20.83 21.44
C THR A 532 6.62 -20.84 19.93
N GLY A 533 7.78 -21.19 19.36
CA GLY A 533 7.92 -21.28 17.91
C GLY A 533 6.99 -22.33 17.29
N ALA A 534 6.81 -23.48 17.94
CA ALA A 534 5.92 -24.54 17.46
C ALA A 534 4.44 -24.12 17.48
N LEU A 535 3.99 -23.51 18.59
CA LEU A 535 2.62 -23.00 18.72
C LEU A 535 2.37 -21.82 17.76
N GLN A 536 3.36 -20.96 17.54
CA GLN A 536 3.31 -19.88 16.56
C GLN A 536 3.11 -20.42 15.14
N MET A 537 3.81 -21.49 14.76
CA MET A 537 3.61 -22.18 13.48
C MET A 537 2.21 -22.81 13.36
N LEU A 538 1.70 -23.40 14.45
CA LEU A 538 0.36 -23.98 14.47
C LEU A 538 -0.74 -22.92 14.24
N LEU A 539 -0.48 -21.67 14.62
CA LEU A 539 -1.42 -20.56 14.46
C LEU A 539 -1.44 -19.96 13.04
N LEU A 540 -0.43 -20.24 12.20
CA LEU A 540 -0.30 -19.68 10.84
C LEU A 540 -1.57 -19.88 9.97
N PRO A 541 -2.19 -21.07 9.89
CA PRO A 541 -3.38 -21.27 9.03
C PRO A 541 -4.58 -20.41 9.46
N LEU A 542 -4.63 -19.98 10.72
CA LEU A 542 -5.69 -19.18 11.29
C LEU A 542 -5.47 -17.68 11.12
N MET A 543 -4.28 -17.23 10.74
CA MET A 543 -3.97 -15.81 10.56
C MET A 543 -4.91 -15.04 9.61
N PRO A 544 -5.37 -15.57 8.45
CA PRO A 544 -6.25 -14.82 7.57
C PRO A 544 -7.64 -14.62 8.21
N LEU A 545 -8.07 -15.60 9.01
CA LEU A 545 -9.29 -15.50 9.80
C LEU A 545 -9.14 -14.44 10.89
N LEU A 546 -8.00 -14.43 11.61
CA LEU A 546 -7.70 -13.44 12.64
C LEU A 546 -7.68 -12.01 12.06
N GLN A 547 -7.01 -11.80 10.93
CA GLN A 547 -6.95 -10.50 10.26
C GLN A 547 -8.31 -10.04 9.71
N ALA A 548 -9.17 -10.97 9.28
CA ALA A 548 -10.51 -10.64 8.80
C ALA A 548 -11.51 -10.36 9.93
N SER A 549 -11.29 -10.93 11.12
CA SER A 549 -12.27 -10.90 12.22
C SER A 549 -11.97 -9.83 13.26
N VAL A 550 -10.70 -9.48 13.48
CA VAL A 550 -10.30 -8.54 14.54
C VAL A 550 -10.18 -7.12 13.97
N PRO A 551 -10.95 -6.13 14.48
CA PRO A 551 -10.80 -4.75 14.07
C PRO A 551 -9.41 -4.19 14.36
N LYS A 552 -8.88 -3.36 13.46
CA LYS A 552 -7.53 -2.80 13.57
C LYS A 552 -7.29 -2.03 14.87
N ALA A 553 -8.28 -1.27 15.33
CA ALA A 553 -8.18 -0.53 16.58
C ALA A 553 -8.01 -1.46 17.80
N ALA A 554 -8.61 -2.65 17.78
CA ALA A 554 -8.44 -3.65 18.84
C ALA A 554 -7.03 -4.26 18.85
N LEU A 555 -6.44 -4.47 17.66
CA LEU A 555 -5.05 -4.90 17.54
C LEU A 555 -4.09 -3.87 18.12
N LEU A 556 -4.23 -2.62 17.71
CA LEU A 556 -3.38 -1.51 18.17
C LEU A 556 -3.56 -1.21 19.67
N SER A 557 -4.77 -1.41 20.22
CA SER A 557 -5.05 -1.26 21.65
C SER A 557 -4.19 -2.19 22.53
N SER A 558 -4.12 -3.47 22.17
CA SER A 558 -3.33 -4.45 22.93
C SER A 558 -1.83 -4.11 22.95
N VAL A 559 -1.28 -3.73 21.79
CA VAL A 559 0.13 -3.34 21.65
C VAL A 559 0.41 -2.03 22.41
N SER A 560 -0.54 -1.10 22.37
CA SER A 560 -0.44 0.15 23.12
C SER A 560 -0.54 -0.04 24.63
N GLY A 561 -1.35 -1.00 25.10
CA GLY A 561 -1.38 -1.38 26.51
C GLY A 561 -0.02 -1.89 26.98
N ILE A 562 0.63 -2.77 26.21
CA ILE A 562 1.99 -3.24 26.49
C ILE A 562 2.98 -2.07 26.51
N ALA A 563 2.95 -1.20 25.50
CA ALA A 563 3.83 -0.04 25.43
C ALA A 563 3.67 0.89 26.64
N LEU A 564 2.43 1.12 27.09
CA LEU A 564 2.16 1.95 28.26
C LEU A 564 2.67 1.28 29.55
N THR A 565 2.51 -0.03 29.72
CA THR A 565 3.11 -0.74 30.86
C THR A 565 4.63 -0.65 30.86
N PHE A 566 5.25 -0.72 29.68
CA PHE A 566 6.69 -0.59 29.50
C PHE A 566 7.19 0.82 29.86
N LEU A 567 6.43 1.87 29.55
CA LEU A 567 6.71 3.25 29.97
C LEU A 567 6.70 3.43 31.50
N SER A 568 6.09 2.50 32.23
CA SER A 568 5.98 2.52 33.68
C SER A 568 6.83 1.47 34.40
N MET A 569 7.72 0.74 33.71
CA MET A 569 8.58 -0.28 34.33
C MET A 569 9.78 0.33 35.10
N GLY A 570 10.41 -0.47 35.95
CA GLY A 570 11.54 -0.06 36.81
C GLY A 570 12.67 0.65 36.06
N PHE A 571 13.06 0.15 34.88
CA PHE A 571 14.09 0.80 34.07
C PHE A 571 13.65 2.20 33.60
N ALA A 572 12.36 2.43 33.29
CA ALA A 572 11.87 3.76 32.88
C ALA A 572 11.97 4.75 34.05
N PHE A 573 11.82 4.26 35.29
CA PHE A 573 12.07 5.04 36.49
C PHE A 573 13.57 5.28 36.75
N GLU A 574 14.49 4.44 36.26
CA GLU A 574 15.94 4.71 36.35
C GLU A 574 16.32 6.04 35.68
N ILE A 575 15.57 6.49 34.67
CA ILE A 575 15.78 7.81 34.06
C ILE A 575 15.63 8.92 35.11
N TRP A 576 14.63 8.78 35.97
CA TRP A 576 14.29 9.75 37.01
C TRP A 576 15.10 9.55 38.29
N GLU A 577 15.54 8.33 38.56
CA GLU A 577 16.46 8.02 39.65
C GLU A 577 17.89 8.52 39.37
N ASN A 578 18.31 8.51 38.10
CA ASN A 578 19.62 8.99 37.65
C ASN A 578 19.50 10.13 36.62
N PRO A 579 18.90 11.27 36.99
CA PRO A 579 18.52 12.31 36.03
C PRO A 579 19.72 12.94 35.32
N LEU A 580 20.86 13.05 36.02
CA LEU A 580 22.09 13.63 35.48
C LEU A 580 22.70 12.80 34.35
N ILE A 581 22.50 11.47 34.37
CA ILE A 581 23.04 10.56 33.35
C ILE A 581 22.02 10.36 32.22
N ALA A 582 20.73 10.29 32.54
CA ALA A 582 19.69 9.81 31.62
C ALA A 582 18.92 10.92 30.87
N LEU A 583 18.70 12.10 31.47
CA LEU A 583 17.86 13.15 30.85
C LEU A 583 18.50 13.79 29.62
N GLY A 584 19.83 13.93 29.61
CA GLY A 584 20.57 14.44 28.44
C GLY A 584 20.40 13.53 27.21
N PRO A 585 20.73 12.22 27.32
CA PRO A 585 20.44 11.24 26.28
C PRO A 585 18.97 11.20 25.85
N LEU A 586 18.02 11.25 26.80
CA LEU A 586 16.59 11.29 26.48
C LEU A 586 16.23 12.52 25.62
N LEU A 587 16.72 13.71 25.97
CA LEU A 587 16.48 14.92 25.19
C LEU A 587 17.00 14.79 23.74
N LEU A 588 18.17 14.17 23.56
CA LEU A 588 18.71 13.90 22.21
C LEU A 588 17.78 12.96 21.43
N PHE A 589 17.24 11.91 22.06
CA PHE A 589 16.27 11.04 21.42
C PHE A 589 15.00 11.80 21.01
N LEU A 590 14.44 12.64 21.90
CA LEU A 590 13.24 13.44 21.61
C LEU A 590 13.45 14.45 20.48
N VAL A 591 14.58 15.16 20.47
CA VAL A 591 14.88 16.17 19.45
C VAL A 591 15.15 15.51 18.11
N SER A 592 15.97 14.46 18.08
CA SER A 592 16.35 13.86 16.81
C SER A 592 15.30 12.93 16.22
N TYR A 593 14.70 12.05 17.01
CA TYR A 593 13.68 11.12 16.50
C TYR A 593 12.27 11.71 16.52
N GLY A 594 11.96 12.60 17.48
CA GLY A 594 10.64 13.23 17.56
C GLY A 594 10.48 14.46 16.68
N ALA A 595 11.46 15.36 16.66
CA ALA A 595 11.42 16.54 15.78
C ALA A 595 12.14 16.34 14.44
N GLY A 596 12.74 15.17 14.19
CA GLY A 596 13.46 14.87 12.94
C GLY A 596 14.76 15.66 12.77
N VAL A 597 15.33 16.19 13.86
CA VAL A 597 16.51 17.07 13.81
C VAL A 597 17.79 16.24 13.80
N LYS A 598 18.59 16.37 12.74
CA LYS A 598 19.91 15.74 12.66
C LYS A 598 20.92 16.45 13.56
N LEU A 599 21.75 15.67 14.26
CA LEU A 599 22.82 16.23 15.08
C LEU A 599 23.91 16.90 14.21
N PRO A 600 24.58 17.94 14.73
CA PRO A 600 25.71 18.56 14.06
C PRO A 600 26.79 17.52 13.77
N MET A 601 27.50 17.68 12.64
CA MET A 601 28.53 16.76 12.13
C MET A 601 28.04 15.38 11.65
N HIS A 602 26.73 15.17 11.46
CA HIS A 602 26.16 13.87 11.02
C HIS A 602 26.47 12.72 11.99
N VAL A 603 26.61 13.02 13.29
CA VAL A 603 26.77 11.97 14.30
C VAL A 603 25.44 11.21 14.45
N PRO A 604 25.42 9.87 14.37
CA PRO A 604 24.21 9.09 14.57
C PRO A 604 23.66 9.31 15.99
N THR A 605 22.37 9.66 16.10
CA THR A 605 21.75 10.05 17.37
C THR A 605 21.90 9.00 18.47
N GLY A 606 21.73 7.72 18.14
CA GLY A 606 21.85 6.64 19.14
C GLY A 606 23.24 6.58 19.78
N LEU A 607 24.29 6.72 18.96
CA LEU A 607 25.68 6.75 19.44
C LEU A 607 25.97 8.06 20.20
N GLY A 608 25.48 9.20 19.70
CA GLY A 608 25.62 10.49 20.38
C GLY A 608 25.00 10.49 21.77
N ALA A 609 23.83 9.88 21.92
CA ALA A 609 23.14 9.74 23.20
C ALA A 609 23.90 8.82 24.18
N LEU A 610 24.37 7.66 23.72
CA LEU A 610 25.18 6.76 24.56
C LEU A 610 26.50 7.42 25.00
N LEU A 611 27.19 8.12 24.09
CA LEU A 611 28.44 8.82 24.39
C LEU A 611 28.21 9.94 25.42
N LEU A 612 27.13 10.72 25.26
CA LEU A 612 26.77 11.76 26.21
C LEU A 612 26.53 11.19 27.62
N GLY A 613 25.67 10.16 27.73
CA GLY A 613 25.36 9.54 29.02
C GLY A 613 26.59 8.89 29.68
N THR A 614 27.42 8.22 28.88
CA THR A 614 28.67 7.61 29.36
C THR A 614 29.67 8.65 29.86
N THR A 615 29.83 9.76 29.12
CA THR A 615 30.74 10.85 29.50
C THR A 615 30.28 11.51 30.80
N LEU A 616 28.97 11.76 30.93
CA LEU A 616 28.39 12.32 32.15
C LEU A 616 28.60 11.37 33.34
N ALA A 617 28.36 10.07 33.17
CA ALA A 617 28.56 9.08 34.23
C ALA A 617 30.01 9.02 34.70
N LEU A 618 30.98 9.03 33.78
CA LEU A 618 32.41 9.05 34.13
C LEU A 618 32.80 10.33 34.86
N VAL A 619 32.34 11.50 34.39
CA VAL A 619 32.60 12.78 35.06
C VAL A 619 32.05 12.77 36.48
N LEU A 620 30.82 12.29 36.68
CA LEU A 620 30.20 12.22 38.01
C LEU A 620 30.93 11.25 38.94
N TYR A 621 31.39 10.10 38.43
CA TYR A 621 32.18 9.14 39.18
C TYR A 621 33.52 9.75 39.64
N TYR A 622 34.28 10.38 38.73
CA TYR A 622 35.59 10.96 39.06
C TYR A 622 35.50 12.25 39.89
N THR A 623 34.39 12.96 39.85
CA THR A 623 34.14 14.15 40.69
C THR A 623 33.61 13.80 42.09
N GLY A 624 33.37 12.52 42.37
CA GLY A 624 32.93 12.03 43.68
C GLY A 624 31.46 12.29 43.98
N THR A 625 30.67 12.69 42.99
CA THR A 625 29.21 12.77 43.13
C THR A 625 28.61 11.37 43.20
N PRO A 626 27.60 11.12 44.07
CA PRO A 626 27.01 9.80 44.22
C PRO A 626 26.34 9.37 42.92
N THR A 627 26.80 8.26 42.35
CA THR A 627 26.23 7.62 41.16
C THR A 627 26.19 6.12 41.33
N ASN A 628 25.18 5.47 40.73
CA ASN A 628 25.06 4.01 40.73
C ASN A 628 25.97 3.34 39.68
N PHE A 629 26.68 4.14 38.86
CA PHE A 629 27.61 3.64 37.85
C PHE A 629 29.02 3.54 38.42
N VAL A 630 29.58 2.33 38.41
CA VAL A 630 30.97 2.07 38.81
C VAL A 630 31.72 1.52 37.60
N PRO A 631 32.70 2.25 37.04
CA PRO A 631 33.50 1.77 35.93
C PRO A 631 34.42 0.62 36.37
N PHE A 632 34.84 -0.22 35.42
CA PHE A 632 35.80 -1.29 35.71
C PHE A 632 37.09 -0.74 36.34
N SER A 633 37.45 -1.31 37.49
CA SER A 633 38.71 -1.02 38.19
C SER A 633 39.86 -1.95 37.75
N THR A 634 39.56 -3.09 37.12
CA THR A 634 40.53 -4.04 36.58
C THR A 634 40.52 -4.05 35.04
N PRO A 635 41.68 -4.26 34.38
CA PRO A 635 41.73 -4.36 32.92
C PRO A 635 40.96 -5.59 32.44
N TYR A 636 39.98 -5.37 31.56
CA TYR A 636 39.17 -6.44 30.97
C TYR A 636 39.95 -7.20 29.89
N VAL A 637 39.93 -8.54 29.95
CA VAL A 637 40.54 -9.40 28.94
C VAL A 637 39.45 -9.87 27.99
N PHE A 638 39.57 -9.52 26.71
CA PHE A 638 38.68 -10.05 25.67
C PHE A 638 39.00 -11.52 25.43
N GLU A 639 38.03 -12.38 25.72
CA GLU A 639 38.13 -13.82 25.50
C GLU A 639 37.30 -14.21 24.27
N LEU A 640 37.89 -15.05 23.43
CA LEU A 640 37.19 -15.53 22.25
C LEU A 640 36.17 -16.60 22.68
N GLN A 641 34.88 -16.26 22.64
CA GLN A 641 33.80 -17.18 22.95
C GLN A 641 33.29 -17.87 21.70
N PHE A 642 33.22 -19.20 21.76
CA PHE A 642 32.62 -20.01 20.72
C PHE A 642 31.22 -20.47 21.16
N LEU A 643 30.32 -20.57 20.19
CA LEU A 643 28.99 -21.12 20.40
C LEU A 643 29.09 -22.61 20.79
N SER A 644 28.79 -22.93 22.03
CA SER A 644 28.71 -24.31 22.52
C SER A 644 27.29 -24.84 22.40
N VAL A 645 27.04 -25.72 21.43
CA VAL A 645 25.75 -26.41 21.31
C VAL A 645 25.77 -27.63 22.23
N ASP A 646 24.82 -27.70 23.17
CA ASP A 646 24.60 -28.88 24.02
C ASP A 646 23.30 -29.60 23.62
N PRO A 647 23.36 -30.64 22.75
CA PRO A 647 22.19 -31.40 22.37
C PRO A 647 21.51 -32.12 23.55
N SER A 648 22.26 -32.43 24.61
CA SER A 648 21.72 -33.11 25.78
C SER A 648 20.78 -32.22 26.59
N LEU A 649 21.07 -30.91 26.65
CA LEU A 649 20.21 -29.91 27.29
C LEU A 649 18.87 -29.78 26.56
N VAL A 650 18.89 -29.71 25.23
CA VAL A 650 17.66 -29.63 24.41
C VAL A 650 16.84 -30.92 24.54
N PHE A 651 17.50 -32.08 24.53
CA PHE A 651 16.82 -33.36 24.71
C PHE A 651 16.17 -33.47 26.09
N ARG A 652 16.86 -33.05 27.16
CA ARG A 652 16.31 -33.01 28.52
C ARG A 652 15.17 -32.02 28.65
N ALA A 653 15.29 -30.83 28.08
CA ALA A 653 14.23 -29.82 28.06
C ALA A 653 12.91 -30.38 27.48
N LEU A 654 12.99 -31.17 26.41
CA LEU A 654 11.80 -31.76 25.76
C LEU A 654 11.26 -33.01 26.46
N THR A 655 12.08 -33.74 27.21
CA THR A 655 11.71 -35.04 27.82
C THR A 655 11.41 -34.96 29.32
N SER A 656 11.87 -33.93 30.02
CA SER A 656 11.72 -33.79 31.48
C SER A 656 10.27 -33.59 31.94
N GLY A 657 9.39 -33.14 31.05
CA GLY A 657 7.98 -32.83 31.37
C GLY A 657 7.79 -31.55 32.20
N ALA A 658 8.85 -30.95 32.73
CA ALA A 658 8.77 -29.79 33.63
C ALA A 658 8.19 -28.55 32.93
N GLY A 659 8.51 -28.36 31.65
CA GLY A 659 8.04 -27.22 30.87
C GLY A 659 6.53 -27.20 30.59
N PHE A 660 5.85 -28.35 30.62
CA PHE A 660 4.41 -28.42 30.38
C PHE A 660 3.58 -27.69 31.44
N LYS A 661 4.11 -27.55 32.66
CA LYS A 661 3.47 -26.79 33.76
C LYS A 661 3.25 -25.32 33.39
N TYR A 662 4.10 -24.78 32.53
CA TYR A 662 4.12 -23.37 32.15
C TYR A 662 3.42 -23.10 30.81
N LEU A 663 2.76 -24.10 30.19
CA LEU A 663 1.99 -23.91 28.95
C LEU A 663 0.92 -22.83 29.08
N SER A 664 0.38 -22.68 30.29
CA SER A 664 -0.57 -21.65 30.66
C SER A 664 -0.05 -20.22 30.50
N ILE A 665 1.27 -20.03 30.61
CA ILE A 665 1.96 -18.75 30.42
C ILE A 665 2.45 -18.66 28.97
N ILE A 666 2.98 -19.76 28.42
CA ILE A 666 3.53 -19.83 27.06
C ILE A 666 2.46 -19.52 26.00
N ILE A 667 1.27 -20.13 26.10
CA ILE A 667 0.20 -19.99 25.08
C ILE A 667 -0.25 -18.53 24.93
N PRO A 668 -0.59 -17.79 26.01
CA PRO A 668 -0.87 -16.36 25.91
C PRO A 668 0.29 -15.58 25.29
N MET A 669 1.54 -15.85 25.70
CA MET A 669 2.75 -15.17 25.19
C MET A 669 2.97 -15.37 23.68
N VAL A 670 2.68 -16.57 23.15
CA VAL A 670 2.70 -16.85 21.70
C VAL A 670 1.74 -15.94 20.96
N LEU A 671 0.52 -15.80 21.48
CA LEU A 671 -0.47 -14.94 20.85
C LEU A 671 0.02 -13.48 20.83
N VAL A 672 0.60 -12.99 21.93
CA VAL A 672 1.19 -11.64 21.98
C VAL A 672 2.23 -11.45 20.88
N ASN A 673 3.12 -12.42 20.73
CA ASN A 673 4.20 -12.35 19.77
C ASN A 673 3.67 -12.30 18.34
N VAL A 674 2.67 -13.14 18.02
CA VAL A 674 1.99 -13.15 16.70
C VAL A 674 1.25 -11.85 16.44
N MET A 675 0.45 -11.37 17.39
CA MET A 675 -0.35 -10.17 17.18
C MET A 675 0.53 -8.92 17.04
N SER A 676 1.61 -8.84 17.84
CA SER A 676 2.64 -7.80 17.71
C SER A 676 3.31 -7.86 16.33
N ALA A 677 3.71 -9.05 15.88
CA ALA A 677 4.28 -9.24 14.55
C ALA A 677 3.33 -8.77 13.43
N ILE A 678 2.04 -9.10 13.51
CA ILE A 678 1.03 -8.64 12.54
C ILE A 678 0.92 -7.12 12.53
N ALA A 679 0.80 -6.49 13.70
CA ALA A 679 0.71 -5.03 13.80
C ALA A 679 1.95 -4.36 13.15
N ASN A 680 3.14 -4.92 13.37
CA ASN A 680 4.39 -4.38 12.85
C ASN A 680 4.49 -4.51 11.33
N LEU A 681 4.00 -5.62 10.77
CA LEU A 681 3.91 -5.82 9.33
C LEU A 681 2.88 -4.89 8.66
N GLU A 682 1.77 -4.59 9.33
CA GLU A 682 0.78 -3.64 8.82
C GLU A 682 1.29 -2.21 8.79
N THR A 683 2.06 -1.79 9.81
CA THR A 683 2.69 -0.46 9.81
C THR A 683 3.73 -0.33 8.69
N ALA A 684 4.50 -1.38 8.40
CA ALA A 684 5.40 -1.42 7.24
C ALA A 684 4.64 -1.33 5.91
N ALA A 685 3.51 -2.03 5.79
CA ALA A 685 2.66 -1.94 4.60
C ALA A 685 2.08 -0.53 4.40
N ALA A 686 1.79 0.21 5.48
CA ALA A 686 1.29 1.58 5.41
C ALA A 686 2.30 2.57 4.78
N VAL A 687 3.61 2.33 4.94
CA VAL A 687 4.68 3.12 4.30
C VAL A 687 5.16 2.52 2.96
N GLY A 688 4.37 1.61 2.40
CA GLY A 688 4.54 1.10 1.03
C GLY A 688 5.47 -0.10 0.89
N ASP A 689 5.85 -0.79 1.98
CA ASP A 689 6.59 -2.06 1.94
C ASP A 689 5.70 -3.21 2.44
N LYS A 690 5.11 -3.97 1.51
CA LYS A 690 4.14 -5.01 1.85
C LYS A 690 4.81 -6.39 1.89
N TYR A 691 5.17 -6.81 3.10
CA TYR A 691 5.69 -8.14 3.37
C TYR A 691 4.56 -9.18 3.48
N ASP A 692 4.86 -10.44 3.15
CA ASP A 692 3.94 -11.56 3.36
C ASP A 692 3.92 -11.94 4.85
N PRO A 693 2.79 -11.76 5.56
CA PRO A 693 2.72 -12.04 6.99
C PRO A 693 3.00 -13.49 7.34
N MET A 694 2.60 -14.43 6.48
CA MET A 694 2.82 -15.86 6.74
C MET A 694 4.29 -16.19 6.75
N LEU A 695 5.01 -15.70 5.74
CA LEU A 695 6.43 -15.97 5.57
C LEU A 695 7.26 -15.31 6.67
N CYS A 696 6.87 -14.11 7.11
CA CYS A 696 7.53 -13.40 8.19
C CYS A 696 7.32 -14.07 9.56
N VAL A 697 6.09 -14.45 9.91
CA VAL A 697 5.79 -15.13 11.18
C VAL A 697 6.38 -16.54 11.20
N LEU A 698 6.37 -17.25 10.08
CA LEU A 698 7.04 -18.54 9.92
C LEU A 698 8.55 -18.42 10.11
N GLY A 699 9.18 -17.41 9.48
CA GLY A 699 10.60 -17.14 9.61
C GLY A 699 11.00 -16.85 11.05
N ASP A 700 10.25 -16.00 11.75
CA ASP A 700 10.46 -15.71 13.17
C ASP A 700 10.33 -16.96 14.06
N SER A 701 9.34 -17.82 13.77
CA SER A 701 9.16 -19.10 14.48
C SER A 701 10.34 -20.04 14.31
N ILE A 702 10.84 -20.17 13.07
CA ILE A 702 12.00 -21.01 12.76
C ILE A 702 13.25 -20.46 13.47
N VAL A 703 13.47 -19.15 13.42
CA VAL A 703 14.61 -18.52 14.10
C VAL A 703 14.54 -18.72 15.62
N THR A 704 13.36 -18.61 16.23
CA THR A 704 13.15 -18.91 17.65
C THR A 704 13.52 -20.36 18.00
N ILE A 705 13.04 -21.34 17.22
CA ILE A 705 13.34 -22.76 17.46
C ILE A 705 14.84 -23.03 17.28
N LEU A 706 15.44 -22.51 16.21
CA LEU A 706 16.88 -22.66 15.97
C LEU A 706 17.69 -22.03 17.11
N GLY A 707 17.32 -20.83 17.56
CA GLY A 707 17.94 -20.18 18.70
C GLY A 707 17.86 -21.03 19.98
N ALA A 708 16.70 -21.60 20.27
CA ALA A 708 16.53 -22.49 21.42
C ALA A 708 17.37 -23.77 21.33
N CYS A 709 17.49 -24.35 20.14
CA CYS A 709 18.41 -25.46 19.88
C CYS A 709 19.89 -25.09 20.08
N LEU A 710 20.24 -23.82 19.90
CA LEU A 710 21.58 -23.29 20.18
C LEU A 710 21.80 -22.93 21.66
N GLY A 711 20.77 -23.04 22.51
CA GLY A 711 20.83 -22.76 23.94
C GLY A 711 20.19 -21.43 24.38
N ASN A 712 19.56 -20.68 23.49
CA ASN A 712 18.87 -19.43 23.82
C ASN A 712 17.46 -19.72 24.40
N PRO A 713 17.18 -19.44 25.69
CA PRO A 713 15.88 -19.72 26.29
C PRO A 713 14.81 -18.68 25.93
N PHE A 714 15.12 -17.68 25.10
CA PHE A 714 14.22 -16.56 24.81
C PHE A 714 13.69 -16.59 23.37
N PRO A 715 12.37 -16.38 23.18
CA PRO A 715 11.78 -16.26 21.86
C PRO A 715 12.18 -14.95 21.16
N THR A 716 12.19 -14.98 19.84
CA THR A 716 12.40 -13.80 19.00
C THR A 716 11.09 -13.11 18.65
N GLY A 717 11.20 -11.89 18.14
CA GLY A 717 10.05 -11.15 17.64
C GLY A 717 10.43 -10.14 16.57
N ILE A 718 9.44 -9.81 15.74
CA ILE A 718 9.51 -8.70 14.80
C ILE A 718 9.37 -7.40 15.56
N TYR A 719 10.31 -6.47 15.40
CA TYR A 719 10.29 -5.18 16.09
C TYR A 719 9.48 -4.11 15.37
N ILE A 720 9.09 -3.11 16.14
CA ILE A 720 8.61 -1.82 15.64
C ILE A 720 9.82 -0.98 15.22
N GLY A 721 9.65 -0.18 14.18
CA GLY A 721 10.65 0.80 13.77
C GLY A 721 10.86 0.91 12.26
N GLN A 722 10.35 -0.05 11.48
CA GLN A 722 10.48 -0.01 10.02
C GLN A 722 10.00 1.32 9.40
N PRO A 723 8.83 1.88 9.78
CA PRO A 723 8.40 3.19 9.27
C PRO A 723 9.36 4.34 9.60
N ILE A 724 9.94 4.31 10.81
CA ILE A 724 10.88 5.32 11.29
C ILE A 724 12.20 5.21 10.52
N TYR A 725 12.75 4.00 10.40
CA TYR A 725 13.96 3.73 9.62
C TYR A 725 13.78 4.11 8.16
N LYS A 726 12.60 3.84 7.59
CA LYS A 726 12.26 4.23 6.22
C LYS A 726 12.19 5.75 6.05
N ALA A 727 11.58 6.47 6.99
CA ALA A 727 11.54 7.93 6.99
C ALA A 727 12.95 8.56 7.06
N MET A 728 13.91 7.89 7.73
CA MET A 728 15.32 8.28 7.75
C MET A 728 16.10 7.90 6.47
N GLY A 729 15.45 7.20 5.52
CA GLY A 729 16.04 6.78 4.25
C GLY A 729 16.85 5.47 4.34
N ALA A 730 16.67 4.69 5.40
CA ALA A 730 17.30 3.38 5.55
C ALA A 730 16.69 2.35 4.60
N ARG A 731 17.47 1.35 4.21
CA ARG A 731 17.08 0.26 3.31
C ARG A 731 17.25 -1.07 4.04
N VAL A 732 17.90 -2.05 3.43
CA VAL A 732 18.17 -3.37 4.03
C VAL A 732 19.54 -3.45 4.70
N GLY A 733 20.43 -2.48 4.46
CA GLY A 733 21.84 -2.54 4.85
C GLY A 733 22.06 -2.53 6.36
N TYR A 734 21.22 -1.80 7.10
CA TYR A 734 21.33 -1.67 8.54
C TYR A 734 21.18 -3.00 9.29
N LEU A 735 20.37 -3.94 8.77
CA LEU A 735 20.21 -5.28 9.34
C LEU A 735 21.51 -6.09 9.24
N GLY A 736 22.20 -5.98 8.10
CA GLY A 736 23.49 -6.64 7.88
C GLY A 736 24.58 -6.08 8.79
N LEU A 737 24.64 -4.75 8.93
CA LEU A 737 25.55 -4.09 9.86
C LEU A 737 25.29 -4.53 11.31
N ASN A 738 24.02 -4.62 11.72
CA ASN A 738 23.65 -5.07 13.07
C ASN A 738 24.03 -6.53 13.32
N ALA A 739 23.82 -7.42 12.34
CA ALA A 739 24.25 -8.82 12.43
C ALA A 739 25.76 -8.94 12.64
N VAL A 740 26.57 -8.20 11.88
CA VAL A 740 28.04 -8.20 12.03
C VAL A 740 28.46 -7.66 13.40
N ALA A 741 27.86 -6.56 13.85
CA ALA A 741 28.19 -5.95 15.13
C ALA A 741 27.88 -6.90 16.31
N VAL A 742 26.68 -7.47 16.35
CA VAL A 742 26.26 -8.41 17.41
C VAL A 742 27.14 -9.67 17.41
N LEU A 743 27.50 -10.18 16.24
CA LEU A 743 28.40 -11.32 16.11
C LEU A 743 29.78 -11.01 16.72
N LEU A 744 30.36 -9.85 16.41
CA LEU A 744 31.67 -9.44 16.94
C LEU A 744 31.63 -9.25 18.46
N LEU A 745 30.58 -8.61 18.98
CA LEU A 745 30.41 -8.38 20.41
C LEU A 745 30.32 -9.68 21.19
N SER A 746 29.62 -10.67 20.64
CA SER A 746 29.54 -11.99 21.25
C SER A 746 30.82 -12.79 21.11
N ALA A 747 31.46 -12.79 19.93
CA ALA A 747 32.67 -13.56 19.69
C ALA A 747 33.83 -13.10 20.58
N LEU A 748 33.89 -11.82 20.94
CA LEU A 748 34.92 -11.24 21.80
C LEU A 748 34.55 -11.21 23.29
N ASN A 749 33.38 -11.77 23.67
CA ASN A 749 32.82 -11.65 25.01
C ASN A 749 32.83 -10.18 25.50
N ALA A 750 32.41 -9.24 24.64
CA ALA A 750 32.52 -7.81 24.91
C ALA A 750 31.33 -7.25 25.72
N VAL A 751 30.28 -8.04 25.96
CA VAL A 751 29.07 -7.60 26.69
C VAL A 751 29.37 -7.19 28.14
N PRO A 752 30.12 -7.96 28.95
CA PRO A 752 30.51 -7.51 30.29
C PRO A 752 31.33 -6.21 30.25
N TRP A 753 32.25 -6.09 29.29
CA TRP A 753 33.01 -4.87 29.06
C TRP A 753 32.11 -3.66 28.76
N ILE A 754 31.09 -3.83 27.91
CA ILE A 754 30.08 -2.80 27.62
C ILE A 754 29.33 -2.41 28.88
N ILE A 755 28.92 -3.35 29.73
CA ILE A 755 28.18 -3.05 30.97
C ILE A 755 29.01 -2.18 31.93
N GLY A 756 30.30 -2.46 32.08
CA GLY A 756 31.16 -1.63 32.94
C GLY A 756 31.74 -0.38 32.27
N THR A 757 31.38 -0.10 31.02
CA THR A 757 31.78 1.13 30.31
C THR A 757 30.61 2.05 29.99
N ILE A 758 29.45 1.49 29.60
CA ILE A 758 28.25 2.23 29.20
C ILE A 758 27.17 1.99 30.26
N PRO A 759 26.73 3.04 30.98
CA PRO A 759 25.61 2.92 31.92
C PRO A 759 24.32 2.56 31.16
N ILE A 760 23.58 1.57 31.67
CA ILE A 760 22.27 1.16 31.13
C ILE A 760 21.34 2.38 30.99
N ALA A 761 21.34 3.27 31.99
CA ALA A 761 20.57 4.52 32.03
C ALA A 761 20.77 5.43 30.79
N SER A 762 21.91 5.34 30.10
CA SER A 762 22.19 6.11 28.87
C SER A 762 21.38 5.64 27.68
N GLY A 763 20.98 4.37 27.64
CA GLY A 763 20.20 3.75 26.55
C GLY A 763 18.70 3.72 26.80
N VAL A 764 18.25 3.87 28.06
CA VAL A 764 16.83 3.71 28.43
C VAL A 764 15.93 4.77 27.79
N GLY A 765 16.43 5.98 27.52
CA GLY A 765 15.64 7.02 26.84
C GLY A 765 15.11 6.58 25.46
N PHE A 766 15.82 5.68 24.77
CA PHE A 766 15.39 5.12 23.49
C PHE A 766 14.16 4.20 23.63
N LEU A 767 14.14 3.38 24.69
CA LEU A 767 13.02 2.52 25.02
C LEU A 767 11.75 3.34 25.33
N LEU A 768 11.91 4.43 26.07
CA LEU A 768 10.83 5.35 26.38
C LEU A 768 10.26 6.02 25.12
N TRP A 769 11.12 6.43 24.19
CA TRP A 769 10.70 6.94 22.89
C TRP A 769 9.85 5.93 22.10
N ILE A 770 10.29 4.67 22.01
CA ILE A 770 9.55 3.61 21.33
C ILE A 770 8.16 3.43 21.96
N GLY A 771 8.07 3.37 23.30
CA GLY A 771 6.79 3.21 24.01
C GLY A 771 5.80 4.34 23.72
N MET A 772 6.27 5.59 23.63
CA MET A 772 5.43 6.74 23.29
C MET A 772 4.91 6.70 21.85
N VAL A 773 5.77 6.38 20.87
CA VAL A 773 5.38 6.32 19.46
C VAL A 773 4.35 5.20 19.22
N ILE A 774 4.55 4.04 19.85
CA ILE A 774 3.58 2.94 19.76
C ILE A 774 2.23 3.40 20.31
N THR A 775 2.26 4.04 21.47
CA THR A 775 1.05 4.49 22.14
C THR A 775 0.32 5.54 21.29
N SER A 776 1.03 6.56 20.79
CA SER A 776 0.43 7.61 19.97
C SER A 776 -0.16 7.07 18.67
N SER A 777 0.53 6.12 18.01
CA SER A 777 0.07 5.54 16.73
C SER A 777 -1.28 4.81 16.86
N SER A 778 -1.60 4.29 18.04
CA SER A 778 -2.89 3.62 18.28
C SER A 778 -4.07 4.58 18.31
N PHE A 779 -3.83 5.87 18.54
CA PHE A 779 -4.84 6.94 18.56
C PHE A 779 -4.95 7.71 17.25
N GLU A 780 -4.07 7.44 16.27
CA GLU A 780 -4.10 8.14 14.99
C GLU A 780 -5.36 7.81 14.20
N ARG A 781 -6.10 8.86 13.84
CA ARG A 781 -7.39 8.75 13.16
C ARG A 781 -7.21 8.70 11.65
N ARG A 782 -7.72 7.64 10.99
CA ARG A 782 -7.96 7.69 9.54
C ARG A 782 -9.24 8.48 9.26
N ALA A 783 -9.27 9.21 8.16
CA ALA A 783 -10.39 10.11 7.80
C ALA A 783 -11.77 9.41 7.82
N HIS A 784 -11.84 8.09 7.58
CA HIS A 784 -13.09 7.33 7.51
C HIS A 784 -13.48 6.57 8.78
N ASP A 785 -12.65 6.54 9.83
CA ASP A 785 -12.92 5.74 11.02
C ASP A 785 -13.74 6.55 12.06
N SER A 786 -14.66 5.85 12.74
CA SER A 786 -15.40 6.39 13.89
C SER A 786 -14.43 6.74 15.05
N ASN A 787 -14.93 7.17 16.20
CA ASN A 787 -14.07 7.55 17.33
C ASN A 787 -13.47 6.32 18.04
N HIS A 788 -12.74 5.47 17.30
CA HIS A 788 -12.14 4.20 17.76
C HIS A 788 -11.11 4.38 18.87
N GLY A 789 -10.65 5.60 19.15
CA GLY A 789 -9.80 5.90 20.29
C GLY A 789 -10.41 5.46 21.63
N VAL A 790 -11.73 5.49 21.79
CA VAL A 790 -12.40 5.00 23.01
C VAL A 790 -12.26 3.49 23.15
N ALA A 791 -12.37 2.74 22.05
CA ALA A 791 -12.13 1.30 22.05
C ALA A 791 -10.67 0.97 22.38
N VAL A 792 -9.73 1.81 21.91
CA VAL A 792 -8.31 1.69 22.23
C VAL A 792 -8.07 1.86 23.74
N VAL A 793 -8.65 2.88 24.37
CA VAL A 793 -8.54 3.08 25.83
C VAL A 793 -9.14 1.89 26.59
N LEU A 794 -10.32 1.40 26.19
CA LEU A 794 -10.96 0.27 26.87
C LEU A 794 -10.09 -0.99 26.83
N GLY A 795 -9.46 -1.30 25.70
CA GLY A 795 -8.56 -2.44 25.60
C GLY A 795 -7.21 -2.25 26.31
N MET A 796 -6.83 -1.04 26.72
CA MET A 796 -5.64 -0.84 27.56
C MET A 796 -5.86 -1.23 29.03
N VAL A 797 -7.11 -1.20 29.51
CA VAL A 797 -7.45 -1.42 30.93
C VAL A 797 -6.91 -2.75 31.47
N PRO A 798 -7.05 -3.90 30.78
CA PRO A 798 -6.49 -5.16 31.26
C PRO A 798 -4.96 -5.15 31.42
N ALA A 799 -4.24 -4.51 30.50
CA ALA A 799 -2.78 -4.39 30.57
C ALA A 799 -2.34 -3.53 31.78
N LEU A 800 -3.04 -2.42 32.02
CA LEU A 800 -2.81 -1.58 33.18
C LEU A 800 -3.11 -2.30 34.50
N ALA A 801 -4.19 -3.08 34.55
CA ALA A 801 -4.53 -3.89 35.72
C ALA A 801 -3.48 -4.97 35.99
N ALA A 802 -2.97 -5.64 34.96
CA ALA A 802 -1.90 -6.63 35.06
C ALA A 802 -0.62 -6.00 35.63
N TRP A 803 -0.23 -4.83 35.11
CA TRP A 803 0.94 -4.11 35.60
C TRP A 803 0.79 -3.64 37.05
N ALA A 804 -0.35 -3.02 37.38
CA ALA A 804 -0.62 -2.56 38.74
C ALA A 804 -0.59 -3.73 39.74
N PHE A 805 -1.11 -4.91 39.34
CA PHE A 805 -1.03 -6.11 40.16
C PHE A 805 0.42 -6.59 40.34
N GLN A 806 1.21 -6.58 39.28
CA GLN A 806 2.61 -7.00 39.33
C GLN A 806 3.47 -6.08 40.20
N LEU A 807 3.25 -4.77 40.16
CA LEU A 807 3.90 -3.82 41.08
C LEU A 807 3.57 -4.13 42.54
N LEU A 808 2.28 -4.34 42.82
CA LEU A 808 1.79 -4.66 44.15
C LEU A 808 2.40 -5.99 44.65
N GLN A 809 2.42 -7.03 43.82
CA GLN A 809 3.02 -8.32 44.15
C GLN A 809 4.53 -8.19 44.43
N THR A 810 5.24 -7.44 43.59
CA THR A 810 6.69 -7.23 43.75
C THR A 810 7.01 -6.45 45.03
N GLY A 811 6.24 -5.40 45.33
CA GLY A 811 6.38 -4.62 46.56
C GLY A 811 6.10 -5.46 47.81
N LEU A 812 5.08 -6.31 47.78
CA LEU A 812 4.74 -7.18 48.91
C LEU A 812 5.78 -8.27 49.13
N ALA A 813 6.30 -8.88 48.06
CA ALA A 813 7.39 -9.85 48.14
C ALA A 813 8.66 -9.24 48.75
N ALA A 814 8.94 -7.95 48.50
CA ALA A 814 10.07 -7.25 49.08
C ALA A 814 9.93 -6.98 50.60
N VAL A 815 8.72 -6.75 51.09
CA VAL A 815 8.45 -6.43 52.51
C VAL A 815 8.19 -7.69 53.35
N HIS A 816 7.51 -8.70 52.78
CA HIS A 816 7.13 -9.93 53.46
C HIS A 816 7.38 -11.18 52.60
N PRO A 817 8.63 -11.70 52.57
CA PRO A 817 9.06 -12.80 51.69
C PRO A 817 8.40 -14.17 51.94
N SER A 818 7.65 -14.32 53.04
CA SER A 818 7.04 -15.58 53.49
C SER A 818 5.54 -15.44 53.84
N SER A 819 4.88 -14.42 53.29
CA SER A 819 3.46 -14.17 53.56
C SER A 819 2.54 -14.99 52.67
N ASN A 820 1.60 -15.72 53.28
CA ASN A 820 0.55 -16.44 52.58
C ASN A 820 -0.23 -15.47 51.66
N MET A 821 -0.11 -15.66 50.35
CA MET A 821 -0.71 -14.80 49.32
C MET A 821 -2.22 -14.59 49.54
N THR A 822 -2.95 -15.59 50.02
CA THR A 822 -4.39 -15.44 50.31
C THR A 822 -4.67 -14.40 51.40
N ALA A 823 -3.96 -14.47 52.52
CA ALA A 823 -4.10 -13.51 53.62
C ALA A 823 -3.67 -12.10 53.19
N THR A 824 -2.64 -12.01 52.36
CA THR A 824 -2.16 -10.74 51.81
C THR A 824 -3.23 -10.11 50.90
N LEU A 825 -3.87 -10.88 50.02
CA LEU A 825 -4.95 -10.40 49.16
C LEU A 825 -6.17 -9.93 49.96
N ASP A 826 -6.51 -10.61 51.06
CA ASP A 826 -7.61 -10.21 51.94
C ASP A 826 -7.32 -8.89 52.67
N LEU A 827 -6.08 -8.68 53.14
CA LEU A 827 -5.66 -7.42 53.75
C LEU A 827 -5.70 -6.25 52.77
N LEU A 828 -5.27 -6.46 51.54
CA LEU A 828 -5.32 -5.45 50.49
C LEU A 828 -6.77 -5.14 50.07
N ALA A 829 -7.63 -6.16 50.06
CA ALA A 829 -9.07 -5.98 49.84
C ALA A 829 -9.70 -5.16 50.97
N ALA A 830 -9.34 -5.41 52.23
CA ALA A 830 -9.77 -4.62 53.39
C ALA A 830 -9.25 -3.17 53.34
N ALA A 831 -8.09 -2.94 52.73
CA ALA A 831 -7.55 -1.61 52.45
C ALA A 831 -8.21 -0.92 51.24
N GLY A 832 -9.18 -1.55 50.57
CA GLY A 832 -9.92 -0.99 49.44
C GLY A 832 -9.23 -1.13 48.08
N MET A 833 -8.16 -1.93 47.96
CA MET A 833 -7.37 -2.05 46.71
C MET A 833 -7.89 -3.12 45.74
N HIS A 834 -9.03 -3.76 46.02
CA HIS A 834 -9.72 -4.73 45.12
C HIS A 834 -8.79 -5.68 44.33
N PRO A 835 -7.81 -6.34 44.98
CA PRO A 835 -6.74 -7.05 44.28
C PRO A 835 -7.24 -8.25 43.47
N GLN A 836 -8.33 -8.88 43.90
CA GLN A 836 -8.95 -10.01 43.18
C GLN A 836 -9.44 -9.61 41.78
N GLY A 837 -9.95 -8.38 41.61
CA GLY A 837 -10.34 -7.86 40.29
C GLY A 837 -9.13 -7.59 39.39
N MET A 838 -8.02 -7.12 39.97
CA MET A 838 -6.76 -6.91 39.24
C MET A 838 -6.18 -8.24 38.76
N VAL A 839 -6.22 -9.27 39.61
CA VAL A 839 -5.80 -10.64 39.24
C VAL A 839 -6.71 -11.23 38.16
N ALA A 840 -8.03 -11.05 38.28
CA ALA A 840 -8.95 -11.55 37.27
C ALA A 840 -8.69 -10.89 35.89
N LEU A 841 -8.41 -9.59 35.84
CA LEU A 841 -8.09 -8.89 34.60
C LEU A 841 -6.68 -9.20 34.07
N SER A 842 -5.74 -9.55 34.95
CA SER A 842 -4.38 -9.92 34.54
C SER A 842 -4.32 -11.27 33.84
N GLN A 843 -5.19 -12.22 34.22
CA GLN A 843 -5.25 -13.53 33.56
C GLN A 843 -5.82 -13.43 32.15
N GLY A 844 -4.94 -13.64 31.16
CA GLY A 844 -5.28 -13.53 29.75
C GLY A 844 -5.51 -12.08 29.29
N TYR A 845 -4.91 -11.09 29.97
CA TYR A 845 -5.21 -9.67 29.77
C TYR A 845 -5.14 -9.18 28.32
N LEU A 846 -4.33 -9.80 27.45
CA LEU A 846 -4.24 -9.43 26.03
C LEU A 846 -5.41 -9.94 25.20
N LEU A 847 -5.88 -11.16 25.48
CA LEU A 847 -7.12 -11.67 24.91
C LEU A 847 -8.30 -10.83 25.40
N THR A 848 -8.32 -10.51 26.70
CA THR A 848 -9.30 -9.61 27.30
C THR A 848 -9.27 -8.24 26.61
N ALA A 849 -8.09 -7.66 26.38
CA ALA A 849 -7.90 -6.38 25.69
C ALA A 849 -8.49 -6.41 24.27
N ILE A 850 -8.15 -7.43 23.48
CA ILE A 850 -8.64 -7.59 22.10
C ILE A 850 -10.16 -7.76 22.09
N VAL A 851 -10.70 -8.62 22.95
CA VAL A 851 -12.14 -8.89 23.01
C VAL A 851 -12.91 -7.63 23.41
N LEU A 852 -12.49 -6.93 24.46
CA LEU A 852 -13.15 -5.70 24.92
C LEU A 852 -13.06 -4.59 23.87
N ALA A 853 -11.88 -4.36 23.29
CA ALA A 853 -11.70 -3.35 22.25
C ALA A 853 -12.49 -3.70 20.97
N SER A 854 -12.49 -4.97 20.53
CA SER A 854 -13.24 -5.40 19.34
C SER A 854 -14.75 -5.22 19.54
N THR A 855 -15.24 -5.59 20.73
CA THR A 855 -16.63 -5.38 21.11
C THR A 855 -16.99 -3.90 21.08
N MET A 856 -16.12 -3.04 21.63
CA MET A 856 -16.35 -1.59 21.64
C MET A 856 -16.30 -0.98 20.23
N VAL A 857 -15.41 -1.43 19.35
CA VAL A 857 -15.40 -1.00 17.94
C VAL A 857 -16.75 -1.30 17.28
N HIS A 858 -17.23 -2.55 17.40
CA HIS A 858 -18.53 -2.91 16.82
C HIS A 858 -19.72 -2.21 17.48
N ILE A 859 -19.65 -1.88 18.78
CA ILE A 859 -20.65 -1.03 19.44
C ILE A 859 -20.63 0.38 18.84
N LEU A 860 -19.45 0.97 18.62
CA LEU A 860 -19.30 2.30 18.03
C LEU A 860 -19.78 2.36 16.57
N GLU A 861 -19.57 1.27 15.81
CA GLU A 861 -20.04 1.10 14.43
C GLU A 861 -21.52 0.66 14.34
N ARG A 862 -22.17 0.40 15.48
CA ARG A 862 -23.55 -0.13 15.61
C ARG A 862 -23.76 -1.54 15.03
N ASP A 863 -22.68 -2.29 14.86
CA ASP A 863 -22.68 -3.69 14.44
C ASP A 863 -22.92 -4.63 15.65
N PHE A 864 -24.09 -4.51 16.28
CA PHE A 864 -24.40 -5.19 17.55
C PHE A 864 -24.34 -6.73 17.48
N ILE A 865 -24.60 -7.35 16.32
CA ILE A 865 -24.44 -8.81 16.13
C ILE A 865 -22.98 -9.22 16.31
N TYR A 866 -22.05 -8.48 15.71
CA TYR A 866 -20.63 -8.78 15.80
C TYR A 866 -20.11 -8.48 17.20
N ALA A 867 -20.58 -7.40 17.85
CA ALA A 867 -20.31 -7.15 19.25
C ALA A 867 -20.80 -8.30 20.16
N ALA A 868 -22.02 -8.82 19.92
CA ALA A 868 -22.56 -9.96 20.64
C ALA A 868 -21.73 -11.23 20.40
N ALA A 869 -21.28 -11.49 19.18
CA ALA A 869 -20.41 -12.63 18.86
C ALA A 869 -19.07 -12.57 19.62
N TRP A 870 -18.47 -11.37 19.74
CA TRP A 870 -17.27 -11.18 20.56
C TRP A 870 -17.51 -11.42 22.05
N MET A 871 -18.69 -11.06 22.57
CA MET A 871 -19.08 -11.37 23.95
C MET A 871 -19.34 -12.87 24.17
N VAL A 872 -19.90 -13.58 23.18
CA VAL A 872 -20.01 -15.06 23.23
C VAL A 872 -18.62 -15.68 23.24
N LEU A 873 -17.69 -15.19 22.42
CA LEU A 873 -16.30 -15.65 22.46
C LEU A 873 -15.66 -15.37 23.82
N ALA A 874 -15.88 -14.18 24.40
CA ALA A 874 -15.44 -13.84 25.75
C ALA A 874 -15.98 -14.84 26.80
N ALA A 875 -17.26 -15.20 26.69
CA ALA A 875 -17.89 -16.18 27.56
C ALA A 875 -17.28 -17.58 27.43
N ILE A 876 -16.95 -18.02 26.21
CA ILE A 876 -16.27 -19.30 25.98
C ILE A 876 -14.85 -19.26 26.56
N LEU A 877 -14.09 -18.20 26.31
CA LEU A 877 -12.73 -18.04 26.82
C LEU A 877 -12.72 -17.99 28.35
N SER A 878 -13.68 -17.31 28.96
CA SER A 878 -13.81 -17.28 30.42
C SER A 878 -14.30 -18.61 30.99
N GLY A 879 -15.29 -19.24 30.35
CA GLY A 879 -15.81 -20.55 30.73
C GLY A 879 -14.78 -21.67 30.64
N THR A 880 -13.82 -21.57 29.71
CA THR A 880 -12.69 -22.51 29.57
C THR A 880 -11.49 -22.18 30.48
N GLY A 881 -11.54 -21.03 31.16
CA GLY A 881 -10.47 -20.53 32.03
C GLY A 881 -9.28 -19.91 31.31
N VAL A 882 -9.38 -19.65 30.01
CA VAL A 882 -8.34 -18.96 29.23
C VAL A 882 -8.21 -17.49 29.63
N ILE A 883 -9.31 -16.86 30.06
CA ILE A 883 -9.34 -15.51 30.64
C ILE A 883 -10.08 -15.53 31.99
N HIS A 884 -9.71 -14.63 32.91
CA HIS A 884 -10.38 -14.41 34.20
C HIS A 884 -10.40 -15.57 35.21
N ALA A 885 -9.67 -16.67 34.96
CA ALA A 885 -9.60 -17.80 35.87
C ALA A 885 -8.21 -17.94 36.51
N PHE A 886 -8.18 -17.97 37.84
CA PHE A 886 -6.97 -18.16 38.64
C PHE A 886 -7.27 -18.95 39.92
N VAL A 887 -6.27 -19.69 40.38
CA VAL A 887 -6.23 -20.35 41.69
C VAL A 887 -4.98 -19.87 42.41
N ILE A 888 -5.09 -19.72 43.73
CA ILE A 888 -3.96 -19.35 44.58
C ILE A 888 -3.46 -20.64 45.23
N GLU A 889 -2.26 -21.08 44.85
CA GLU A 889 -1.59 -22.24 45.42
C GLU A 889 -0.33 -21.79 46.17
N GLY A 890 -0.38 -21.82 47.51
CA GLY A 890 0.68 -21.27 48.34
C GLY A 890 0.87 -19.77 48.08
N ASP A 891 2.09 -19.37 47.72
CA ASP A 891 2.44 -17.97 47.43
C ASP A 891 2.35 -17.62 45.93
N ALA A 892 1.90 -18.55 45.09
CA ALA A 892 1.81 -18.35 43.64
C ALA A 892 0.35 -18.26 43.15
N ILE A 893 0.12 -17.37 42.21
CA ILE A 893 -1.15 -17.28 41.47
C ILE A 893 -0.97 -18.05 40.18
N GLN A 894 -1.72 -19.15 40.06
CA GLN A 894 -1.69 -20.01 38.89
C GLN A 894 -2.95 -19.81 38.06
N PRO A 895 -2.84 -19.70 36.72
CA PRO A 895 -3.99 -19.74 35.84
C PRO A 895 -4.68 -21.10 35.92
N ALA A 896 -6.02 -21.10 35.88
CA ALA A 896 -6.82 -22.31 36.07
C ALA A 896 -7.60 -22.63 34.79
N PHE A 897 -7.29 -23.76 34.16
CA PHE A 897 -7.94 -24.22 32.92
C PHE A 897 -8.91 -25.36 33.21
N GLY A 898 -9.99 -25.42 32.43
CA GLY A 898 -10.99 -26.46 32.54
C GLY A 898 -12.35 -25.96 32.09
N TRP A 899 -13.39 -26.78 32.21
CA TRP A 899 -14.75 -26.32 32.03
C TRP A 899 -15.26 -25.74 33.34
N PHE A 900 -15.37 -24.43 33.41
CA PHE A 900 -15.75 -23.66 34.59
C PHE A 900 -14.82 -23.90 35.80
N PRO A 901 -13.51 -23.59 35.65
CA PRO A 901 -12.51 -23.96 36.64
C PRO A 901 -12.63 -23.20 37.96
N THR A 902 -13.22 -22.00 37.97
CA THR A 902 -13.33 -21.18 39.18
C THR A 902 -14.67 -20.44 39.25
N ALA A 903 -15.09 -20.03 40.46
CA ALA A 903 -16.31 -19.24 40.64
C ALA A 903 -16.27 -17.91 39.87
N TRP A 904 -15.08 -17.28 39.78
CA TRP A 904 -14.85 -16.07 38.99
C TRP A 904 -15.08 -16.31 37.50
N SER A 905 -14.55 -17.40 36.96
CA SER A 905 -14.71 -17.73 35.54
C SER A 905 -16.18 -17.96 35.17
N VAL A 906 -16.98 -18.54 36.09
CA VAL A 906 -18.44 -18.68 35.93
C VAL A 906 -19.13 -17.32 35.92
N GLN A 907 -18.80 -16.43 36.87
CA GLN A 907 -19.41 -15.10 36.96
C GLN A 907 -19.17 -14.28 35.68
N PHE A 908 -17.92 -14.22 35.20
CA PHE A 908 -17.59 -13.54 33.94
C PHE A 908 -18.27 -14.19 32.73
N CYS A 909 -18.32 -15.52 32.65
CA CYS A 909 -19.02 -16.23 31.59
C CYS A 909 -20.52 -15.85 31.54
N VAL A 910 -21.20 -15.87 32.68
CA VAL A 910 -22.62 -15.50 32.78
C VAL A 910 -22.84 -14.04 32.39
N VAL A 911 -21.98 -13.12 32.86
CA VAL A 911 -22.06 -11.69 32.51
C VAL A 911 -21.86 -11.49 31.01
N TYR A 912 -20.86 -12.12 30.40
CA TYR A 912 -20.62 -12.00 28.96
C TYR A 912 -21.76 -12.58 28.12
N LEU A 913 -22.39 -13.69 28.53
CA LEU A 913 -23.60 -14.19 27.89
C LEU A 913 -24.78 -13.22 28.05
N GLY A 914 -24.94 -12.62 29.22
CA GLY A 914 -25.94 -11.56 29.46
C GLY A 914 -25.72 -10.33 28.59
N MET A 915 -24.47 -9.87 28.45
CA MET A 915 -24.09 -8.78 27.55
C MET A 915 -24.35 -9.13 26.09
N ALA A 916 -24.04 -10.36 25.66
CA ALA A 916 -24.33 -10.83 24.30
C ALA A 916 -25.84 -10.84 24.02
N ALA A 917 -26.65 -11.31 24.99
CA ALA A 917 -28.10 -11.28 24.88
C ALA A 917 -28.62 -9.83 24.79
N MET A 918 -28.12 -8.94 25.64
CA MET A 918 -28.48 -7.51 25.63
C MET A 918 -28.13 -6.84 24.28
N LEU A 919 -26.93 -7.06 23.76
CA LEU A 919 -26.52 -6.54 22.45
C LEU A 919 -27.39 -7.12 21.31
N THR A 920 -27.77 -8.38 21.41
CA THR A 920 -28.70 -9.00 20.45
C THR A 920 -30.09 -8.36 20.53
N THR A 921 -30.58 -8.00 21.74
CA THR A 921 -31.85 -7.27 21.88
C THR A 921 -31.79 -5.85 21.33
N PHE A 922 -30.65 -5.15 21.47
CA PHE A 922 -30.47 -3.83 20.84
C PHE A 922 -30.48 -3.93 19.31
N HIS A 923 -29.91 -5.00 18.75
CA HIS A 923 -30.00 -5.25 17.31
C HIS A 923 -31.46 -5.40 16.85
N LEU A 924 -32.25 -6.22 17.56
CA LEU A 924 -33.67 -6.42 17.27
C LEU A 924 -34.51 -5.13 17.42
N GLY A 925 -34.07 -4.20 18.28
CA GLY A 925 -34.71 -2.89 18.44
C GLY A 925 -34.43 -1.89 17.32
N GLU A 926 -33.33 -2.04 16.57
CA GLU A 926 -33.05 -1.21 15.38
C GLU A 926 -33.70 -1.76 14.09
N GLU A 927 -34.22 -3.00 14.09
CA GLU A 927 -34.80 -3.67 12.91
C GLU A 927 -36.12 -3.08 12.37
N GLU A 928 -36.64 -1.97 12.92
CA GLU A 928 -37.71 -1.20 12.25
C GLU A 928 -37.25 -0.55 10.92
N TYR A 929 -35.95 -0.57 10.60
CA TYR A 929 -35.44 -0.20 9.28
C TYR A 929 -34.40 -1.22 8.72
N LYS A 930 -34.90 -2.09 7.83
CA LYS A 930 -34.20 -2.83 6.73
C LYS A 930 -33.37 -4.11 7.05
N TYR A 931 -33.97 -5.25 6.70
CA TYR A 931 -33.39 -6.48 6.09
C TYR A 931 -31.89 -6.82 6.30
N THR A 932 -31.54 -7.63 7.32
CA THR A 932 -30.14 -8.13 7.46
C THR A 932 -29.92 -9.55 7.98
N ALA A 933 -30.94 -10.35 8.30
CA ALA A 933 -30.72 -11.77 8.61
C ALA A 933 -30.20 -12.57 7.38
N ALA A 934 -30.62 -12.20 6.17
CA ALA A 934 -30.20 -12.84 4.93
C ALA A 934 -28.76 -12.47 4.51
N HIS A 935 -28.25 -11.30 4.91
CA HIS A 935 -26.94 -10.80 4.47
C HIS A 935 -25.79 -11.37 5.34
N ALA A 936 -26.01 -11.50 6.65
CA ALA A 936 -25.05 -12.12 7.57
C ALA A 936 -24.85 -13.62 7.29
N MET A 937 -25.94 -14.36 7.01
CA MET A 937 -25.86 -15.78 6.64
C MET A 937 -25.20 -16.01 5.27
N LYS A 938 -25.33 -15.06 4.33
CA LYS A 938 -24.71 -15.13 3.00
C LYS A 938 -23.19 -14.92 3.07
N ARG A 939 -22.70 -14.05 3.95
CA ARG A 939 -21.25 -13.83 4.20
C ARG A 939 -20.60 -14.95 5.00
N LEU A 940 -21.24 -15.48 6.05
CA LEU A 940 -20.74 -16.62 6.82
C LEU A 940 -20.59 -17.87 5.94
N LYS A 941 -21.56 -18.15 5.06
CA LYS A 941 -21.46 -19.23 4.07
C LYS A 941 -20.36 -18.99 3.02
N ALA A 942 -20.10 -17.74 2.63
CA ALA A 942 -19.02 -17.38 1.71
C ALA A 942 -17.63 -17.57 2.31
N CYS A 943 -17.43 -17.23 3.60
CA CYS A 943 -16.18 -17.50 4.32
C CYS A 943 -15.89 -19.00 4.48
N PHE A 944 -16.90 -19.82 4.79
CA PHE A 944 -16.73 -21.27 4.87
C PHE A 944 -16.53 -21.96 3.51
N HIS A 945 -17.02 -21.38 2.41
CA HIS A 945 -16.78 -21.89 1.05
C HIS A 945 -15.41 -21.50 0.49
N ALA A 946 -14.85 -20.34 0.89
CA ALA A 946 -13.51 -19.91 0.50
C ALA A 946 -12.40 -20.80 1.11
N ALA A 947 -12.65 -21.41 2.27
CA ALA A 947 -11.71 -22.34 2.91
C ALA A 947 -11.67 -23.74 2.27
N LYS A 948 -12.65 -24.11 1.45
CA LYS A 948 -12.76 -25.45 0.82
C LYS A 948 -12.36 -25.54 -0.65
N LYS A 949 -12.05 -24.42 -1.32
CA LYS A 949 -11.62 -24.41 -2.73
C LYS A 949 -10.24 -23.79 -2.93
N LYS A 950 -9.21 -24.61 -2.73
CA LYS A 950 -7.96 -24.56 -3.50
C LYS A 950 -7.54 -25.97 -3.85
N VAL A 951 -8.02 -26.44 -5.01
CA VAL A 951 -7.28 -27.02 -6.14
C VAL A 951 -8.32 -27.33 -7.22
N PRO A 952 -8.19 -26.81 -8.45
CA PRO A 952 -8.61 -27.57 -9.62
C PRO A 952 -7.38 -28.02 -10.42
N PRO A 953 -7.43 -29.23 -11.01
CA PRO A 953 -6.43 -29.67 -11.95
C PRO A 953 -6.54 -28.87 -13.25
N THR A 954 -5.41 -28.67 -13.90
CA THR A 954 -5.30 -28.28 -15.31
C THR A 954 -6.22 -29.13 -16.18
N HIS A 955 -7.20 -28.54 -16.89
CA HIS A 955 -7.60 -28.88 -18.26
C HIS A 955 -8.63 -27.86 -18.82
N LEU A 956 -8.62 -27.74 -20.15
CA LEU A 956 -9.23 -26.75 -21.09
C LEU A 956 -10.79 -26.80 -21.20
N PRO A 957 -11.46 -25.92 -21.98
CA PRO A 957 -12.70 -25.22 -21.62
C PRO A 957 -13.98 -25.84 -22.19
N THR A 958 -15.14 -25.40 -21.70
CA THR A 958 -16.40 -25.33 -22.48
C THR A 958 -17.49 -24.50 -21.78
N THR A 959 -17.99 -23.50 -22.53
CA THR A 959 -19.36 -22.97 -22.65
C THR A 959 -20.29 -22.76 -21.42
N ALA A 960 -20.70 -21.49 -21.30
CA ALA A 960 -22.08 -20.99 -21.19
C ALA A 960 -22.75 -20.75 -19.81
N ALA A 961 -23.42 -19.58 -19.79
CA ALA A 961 -24.69 -19.23 -19.13
C ALA A 961 -24.72 -18.80 -17.64
N ALA A 962 -24.71 -17.47 -17.46
CA ALA A 962 -25.83 -16.63 -17.00
C ALA A 962 -26.44 -16.75 -15.57
N THR A 963 -26.82 -15.55 -15.07
CA THR A 963 -27.74 -15.18 -13.96
C THR A 963 -27.11 -15.17 -12.55
N GLY A 964 -26.93 -14.03 -11.87
CA GLY A 964 -27.94 -13.10 -11.32
C GLY A 964 -28.11 -13.42 -9.81
N ALA A 965 -28.18 -12.55 -8.82
CA ALA A 965 -28.32 -11.10 -8.70
C ALA A 965 -28.03 -10.67 -7.23
N ALA A 966 -27.79 -9.35 -7.06
CA ALA A 966 -28.16 -8.47 -5.93
C ALA A 966 -27.72 -8.80 -4.48
N GLY A 967 -27.34 -7.84 -3.63
CA GLY A 967 -27.38 -6.38 -3.69
C GLY A 967 -27.40 -5.81 -2.26
N GLY A 968 -26.95 -4.56 -2.11
CA GLY A 968 -27.22 -3.65 -0.98
C GLY A 968 -26.32 -3.79 0.26
N GLU A 969 -25.90 -2.75 0.96
CA GLU A 969 -26.04 -1.30 0.83
C GLU A 969 -24.89 -0.67 1.66
N THR A 970 -24.28 0.39 1.13
CA THR A 970 -23.31 1.27 1.81
C THR A 970 -23.89 2.67 1.81
N GLN A 971 -24.01 3.34 2.96
CA GLN A 971 -24.15 4.80 3.10
C GLN A 971 -24.13 5.15 4.59
N HIS A 972 -23.11 5.83 5.13
CA HIS A 972 -23.01 7.28 5.35
C HIS A 972 -21.81 7.49 6.33
N LEU A 973 -21.04 8.58 6.44
CA LEU A 973 -20.76 9.82 5.71
C LEU A 973 -19.52 10.46 6.38
N LEU A 974 -18.63 11.05 5.58
CA LEU A 974 -17.58 12.00 5.99
C LEU A 974 -18.17 13.43 6.09
N ARG A 975 -17.93 14.10 7.21
CA ARG A 975 -17.85 15.57 7.43
C ARG A 975 -16.93 15.75 8.65
N THR A 976 -15.96 16.64 8.78
CA THR A 976 -15.54 17.87 8.08
C THR A 976 -14.22 18.32 8.73
N GLN A 977 -13.31 18.98 7.98
CA GLN A 977 -12.25 19.86 8.51
C GLN A 977 -12.45 21.25 7.90
N SER A 978 -12.36 22.30 8.73
CA SER A 978 -11.57 23.52 8.47
C SER A 978 -12.07 24.68 9.35
N THR A 979 -11.26 25.14 10.31
CA THR A 979 -11.23 26.54 10.81
C THR A 979 -10.04 26.72 11.75
N VAL A 980 -8.87 27.13 11.24
CA VAL A 980 -7.89 27.94 11.98
C VAL A 980 -7.12 28.78 10.96
N ALA A 981 -7.67 29.95 10.67
CA ALA A 981 -6.97 31.08 10.02
C ALA A 981 -7.70 32.36 10.43
N GLU A 982 -7.75 32.60 11.74
CA GLU A 982 -8.04 33.89 12.38
C GLU A 982 -7.26 33.89 13.70
N MET A 983 -6.02 34.40 13.64
CA MET A 983 -5.30 35.21 14.64
C MET A 983 -3.80 35.16 14.29
N GLU A 984 -3.40 36.20 13.54
CA GLU A 984 -2.05 36.63 13.08
C GLU A 984 -1.38 35.92 11.90
#